data_AF-A0A1E7EJ19-F1
#
_entry.id   AF-A0A1E7EJ19-F1
#
_cell.length_a   1.000
_cell.length_b   1.000
_cell.length_c   1.000
_cell.angle_alpha   90.00
_cell.angle_beta   90.00
_cell.angle_gamma   90.00
#
_symmetry.space_group_name_H-M   'P 1'
#
loop_
_entity.id
_entity.type
_entity.pdbx_description
1 polymer ?
#
loop_
_entity_poly.entity_id
_entity_poly.type
_entity_poly.pdbx_seq_one_letter_code
_entity_poly.pdbx_strand_id
1 'polypeptide(L)'
;MKTIRGQFRRFANMYFLIVGIIMAIGTYFPSLFASAFSPFTTLGPLALFVSISLLMEGIADKKRHHNDYITNTYQCIIIENENNKENIKVKFNYSQRKDIRQGHLIVIRNREMIPADTILLASSGDRGCAYIETSSIDGETNLKLRIIPDLVQEDHQNNENRNHLSSVLTTEPPDAHINTFSGKLTMPISVTATDNDGADGGETIPLGSDHLLLRGAVLRNTEWVIGIVSYTGTDTKLSQNSIDAPSKFSQLDLVTNKCVIVMIIVELICIIYLSTMATRSLESEPTASNLSPLWYLGINTNNNNSNSSTAAVVWPYLPELNPPKWEESDKTGTLTQNVMRFKRCSIDGFIFGAPVEKTRPSQQINNNDGNDKKDDNNEQQLSGFGGVDSNGDETSKGMTFNAELFLRVMSLCHTVVNDEKSADGAPFGYAYQAESPDEGALVSEASKGFGFQVISRDSRGIKLKCDHPTLFQTWSVLAINKFDSTRKRMSILVRSPQEFGNVAILLCKGADSAGGRSRKFFASEGLRTLVLGVRFLTDKQCDEWMSSYTSAAASIKDRDTKLKLCASEIEKELHIVGATAIEDKLQKNVPKTIATLAKAGIKLWVLTGDKRETAIEIGYSTQVLTPQMHLTEVSDRGLEFKRTPLERIFAVDRDVRKGRLVKHLKKE
;
A
#
# COMPACT_ATOMS: atom_id res chain seq x y z
N MET A 1 -8.16 -8.05 32.27
CA MET A 1 -7.26 -7.19 33.08
C MET A 1 -6.82 -5.90 32.36
N LYS A 2 -6.39 -5.95 31.08
CA LYS A 2 -5.99 -4.74 30.32
C LYS A 2 -7.09 -3.68 30.21
N THR A 3 -8.34 -4.10 29.96
CA THR A 3 -9.55 -3.27 29.83
C THR A 3 -9.88 -2.51 31.13
N ILE A 4 -9.89 -3.23 32.26
CA ILE A 4 -10.13 -2.65 33.59
C ILE A 4 -9.01 -1.66 33.95
N ARG A 5 -7.75 -2.02 33.68
CA ARG A 5 -6.62 -1.09 33.84
C ARG A 5 -6.79 0.16 32.99
N GLY A 6 -7.36 0.04 31.78
CA GLY A 6 -7.74 1.17 30.93
C GLY A 6 -8.74 2.11 31.60
N GLN A 7 -9.81 1.56 32.19
CA GLN A 7 -10.85 2.35 32.87
C GLN A 7 -10.32 3.09 34.10
N PHE A 8 -9.40 2.49 34.85
CA PHE A 8 -8.77 3.14 36.02
C PHE A 8 -7.58 4.05 35.68
N ARG A 9 -7.22 4.22 34.39
CA ARG A 9 -6.38 5.34 33.95
C ARG A 9 -7.13 6.69 33.97
N ARG A 10 -8.46 6.67 34.12
CA ARG A 10 -9.28 7.87 34.36
C ARG A 10 -9.29 8.17 35.86
N PHE A 11 -8.75 9.32 36.26
CA PHE A 11 -8.60 9.69 37.67
C PHE A 11 -9.95 9.81 38.40
N ALA A 12 -11.02 10.19 37.70
CA ALA A 12 -12.36 10.25 38.28
C ALA A 12 -12.84 8.90 38.81
N ASN A 13 -12.60 7.81 38.06
CA ASN A 13 -13.00 6.46 38.48
C ASN A 13 -12.22 6.02 39.73
N MET A 14 -10.95 6.41 39.83
CA MET A 14 -10.14 6.14 41.03
C MET A 14 -10.62 6.96 42.23
N TYR A 15 -10.97 8.23 42.03
CA TYR A 15 -11.52 9.09 43.07
C TYR A 15 -12.82 8.52 43.65
N PHE A 16 -13.81 8.19 42.81
CA PHE A 16 -15.07 7.62 43.29
C PHE A 16 -14.88 6.26 43.97
N LEU A 17 -13.91 5.47 43.52
CA LEU A 17 -13.55 4.22 44.19
C LEU A 17 -12.99 4.48 45.60
N ILE A 18 -12.05 5.42 45.73
CA ILE A 18 -11.44 5.77 47.03
C ILE A 18 -12.50 6.34 47.98
N VAL A 19 -13.32 7.28 47.52
CA VAL A 19 -14.42 7.86 48.31
C VAL A 19 -15.40 6.78 48.73
N GLY A 20 -15.80 5.89 47.82
CA GLY A 20 -16.68 4.77 48.14
C GLY A 20 -16.10 3.81 49.19
N ILE A 21 -14.78 3.55 49.17
CA ILE A 21 -14.09 2.74 50.19
C ILE A 21 -14.08 3.47 51.54
N ILE A 22 -13.79 4.78 51.56
CA ILE A 22 -13.82 5.59 52.78
C ILE A 22 -15.22 5.57 53.40
N MET A 23 -16.27 5.77 52.59
CA MET A 23 -17.66 5.68 53.05
C MET A 23 -17.96 4.29 53.62
N ALA A 24 -17.50 3.22 52.97
CA ALA A 24 -17.68 1.85 53.47
C ALA A 24 -17.01 1.64 54.83
N ILE A 25 -15.78 2.14 55.02
CA ILE A 25 -15.09 2.06 56.32
C ILE A 25 -15.90 2.78 57.40
N GLY A 26 -16.40 3.99 57.14
CA GLY A 26 -17.20 4.75 58.11
C GLY A 26 -18.55 4.09 58.45
N THR A 27 -19.14 3.34 57.53
CA THR A 27 -20.40 2.61 57.79
C THR A 27 -20.18 1.30 58.54
N TYR A 28 -19.13 0.52 58.22
CA TYR A 28 -18.88 -0.78 58.84
C TYR A 28 -18.03 -0.69 60.12
N PHE A 29 -17.23 0.37 60.27
CA PHE A 29 -16.44 0.66 61.47
C PHE A 29 -16.81 2.03 62.06
N PRO A 30 -18.02 2.16 62.65
CA PRO A 30 -18.53 3.43 63.17
C PRO A 30 -17.74 4.00 64.35
N SER A 31 -16.77 3.25 64.89
CA SER A 31 -15.84 3.72 65.92
C SER A 31 -14.79 4.70 65.39
N LEU A 32 -14.54 4.76 64.08
CA LEU A 32 -13.55 5.65 63.46
C LEU A 32 -14.15 6.99 63.05
N PHE A 33 -15.24 6.97 62.27
CA PHE A 33 -16.02 8.14 61.89
C PHE A 33 -17.40 7.70 61.36
N ALA A 34 -18.43 8.51 61.56
CA ALA A 34 -19.76 8.24 61.02
C ALA A 34 -19.86 8.74 59.56
N SER A 35 -20.21 7.85 58.63
CA SER A 35 -20.56 8.25 57.26
C SER A 35 -22.00 8.75 57.19
N ALA A 36 -22.23 9.93 56.61
CA ALA A 36 -23.57 10.50 56.46
C ALA A 36 -24.44 9.78 55.42
N PHE A 37 -23.82 9.12 54.45
CA PHE A 37 -24.51 8.41 53.37
C PHE A 37 -24.05 6.95 53.25
N SER A 38 -24.91 6.12 52.68
CA SER A 38 -24.60 4.71 52.40
C SER A 38 -23.51 4.59 51.31
N PRO A 39 -22.52 3.70 51.45
CA PRO A 39 -21.46 3.48 50.46
C PRO A 39 -21.98 3.11 49.07
N PHE A 40 -23.17 2.50 49.03
CA PHE A 40 -23.84 2.09 47.79
C PHE A 40 -24.19 3.29 46.89
N THR A 41 -24.41 4.48 47.46
CA THR A 41 -24.74 5.69 46.71
C THR A 41 -23.63 6.13 45.76
N THR A 42 -22.37 5.85 46.09
CA THR A 42 -21.20 6.19 45.26
C THR A 42 -20.70 4.98 44.47
N LEU A 43 -20.58 3.81 45.13
CA LEU A 43 -20.07 2.60 44.50
C LEU A 43 -21.06 2.01 43.48
N GLY A 44 -22.37 2.14 43.70
CA GLY A 44 -23.41 1.65 42.79
C GLY A 44 -23.35 2.30 41.40
N PRO A 45 -23.43 3.64 41.30
CA PRO A 45 -23.28 4.34 40.02
C PRO A 45 -21.93 4.09 39.36
N LEU A 46 -20.82 4.09 40.11
CA LEU A 46 -19.49 3.78 39.58
C LEU A 46 -19.45 2.39 38.94
N ALA A 47 -19.98 1.37 39.65
CA ALA A 47 -20.04 0.02 39.14
C ALA A 47 -20.88 -0.07 37.86
N LEU A 48 -22.02 0.64 37.80
CA LEU A 48 -22.87 0.71 36.61
C LEU A 48 -22.15 1.35 35.42
N PHE A 49 -21.50 2.51 35.61
CA PHE A 49 -20.76 3.21 34.55
C PHE A 49 -19.57 2.40 34.02
N VAL A 50 -18.79 1.80 34.92
CA VAL A 50 -17.67 0.92 34.53
C VAL A 50 -18.20 -0.29 33.79
N SER A 51 -19.32 -0.89 34.23
CA SER A 51 -19.93 -2.05 33.56
C SER A 51 -20.41 -1.72 32.14
N ILE A 52 -21.09 -0.59 31.94
CA ILE A 52 -21.52 -0.14 30.60
C ILE A 52 -20.30 0.11 29.70
N SER A 53 -19.25 0.74 30.23
CA SER A 53 -18.02 1.00 29.47
C SER A 53 -17.31 -0.29 29.05
N LEU A 54 -17.22 -1.26 29.97
CA LEU A 54 -16.67 -2.58 29.69
C LEU A 54 -17.51 -3.34 28.66
N LEU A 55 -18.85 -3.21 28.71
CA LEU A 55 -19.74 -3.82 27.73
C LEU A 55 -19.51 -3.25 26.33
N MET A 56 -19.42 -1.92 26.20
CA MET A 56 -19.16 -1.27 24.91
C MET A 56 -17.80 -1.66 24.32
N GLU A 57 -16.74 -1.71 25.15
CA GLU A 57 -15.44 -2.22 24.73
C GLU A 57 -15.52 -3.70 24.33
N GLY A 58 -16.28 -4.52 25.07
CA GLY A 58 -16.52 -5.92 24.74
C GLY A 58 -17.25 -6.12 23.41
N ILE A 59 -18.23 -5.27 23.07
CA ILE A 59 -18.91 -5.30 21.76
C ILE A 59 -17.93 -4.96 20.63
N ALA A 60 -17.10 -3.92 20.82
CA ALA A 60 -16.09 -3.54 19.85
C ALA A 60 -15.03 -4.64 19.64
N ASP A 61 -14.61 -5.29 20.73
CA ASP A 61 -13.65 -6.40 20.70
C ASP A 61 -14.24 -7.65 20.04
N LYS A 62 -15.52 -7.96 20.30
CA LYS A 62 -16.25 -9.03 19.60
C LYS A 62 -16.29 -8.80 18.09
N LYS A 63 -16.49 -7.56 17.64
CA LYS A 63 -16.44 -7.22 16.21
C LYS A 63 -15.05 -7.46 15.61
N ARG A 64 -13.97 -7.14 16.33
CA ARG A 64 -12.59 -7.44 15.90
C ARG A 64 -12.35 -8.94 15.81
N HIS A 65 -12.72 -9.69 16.83
CA HIS A 65 -12.61 -11.15 16.83
C HIS A 65 -13.41 -11.81 15.70
N HIS A 66 -14.56 -11.26 15.32
CA HIS A 66 -15.32 -11.74 14.17
C HIS A 66 -14.56 -11.53 12.85
N ASN A 67 -13.93 -10.37 12.66
CA ASN A 67 -13.11 -10.10 11.47
C ASN A 67 -11.84 -10.99 11.45
N ASP A 68 -11.22 -11.21 12.59
CA ASP A 68 -10.08 -12.12 12.74
C ASP A 68 -10.49 -13.56 12.42
N TYR A 69 -11.68 -13.99 12.89
CA TYR A 69 -12.22 -15.31 12.59
C TYR A 69 -12.37 -15.53 11.09
N ILE A 70 -13.02 -14.59 10.37
CA ILE A 70 -13.18 -14.68 8.90
C ILE A 70 -11.81 -14.86 8.22
N THR A 71 -10.83 -14.04 8.61
CA THR A 71 -9.46 -14.07 8.05
C THR A 71 -8.74 -15.40 8.33
N ASN A 72 -8.96 -15.98 9.50
CA ASN A 72 -8.34 -17.23 9.94
C ASN A 72 -9.03 -18.48 9.38
N THR A 73 -10.31 -18.38 9.03
CA THR A 73 -11.09 -19.47 8.42
C THR A 73 -11.01 -19.54 6.90
N TYR A 74 -10.24 -18.64 6.27
CA TYR A 74 -10.02 -18.65 4.83
C TYR A 74 -9.51 -20.04 4.37
N GLN A 75 -10.16 -20.59 3.34
CA GLN A 75 -9.90 -21.93 2.81
C GLN A 75 -8.61 -21.92 1.98
N CYS A 76 -7.73 -22.88 2.23
CA CYS A 76 -6.45 -23.06 1.56
C CYS A 76 -6.32 -24.52 1.11
N ILE A 77 -5.68 -24.75 -0.04
CA ILE A 77 -5.47 -26.10 -0.56
C ILE A 77 -4.09 -26.59 -0.09
N ILE A 78 -4.06 -27.71 0.61
CA ILE A 78 -2.84 -28.37 1.09
C ILE A 78 -2.66 -29.68 0.32
N ILE A 79 -1.41 -29.97 -0.02
CA ILE A 79 -1.00 -31.25 -0.61
C ILE A 79 -0.61 -32.18 0.52
N GLU A 80 -1.35 -33.26 0.68
CA GLU A 80 -1.06 -34.33 1.64
C GLU A 80 -0.68 -35.62 0.91
N ASN A 81 0.36 -36.29 1.39
CA ASN A 81 0.72 -37.63 0.92
C ASN A 81 -0.06 -38.67 1.71
N GLU A 82 -0.95 -39.40 1.05
CA GLU A 82 -1.62 -40.53 1.66
C GLU A 82 -0.73 -41.78 1.51
N ASN A 83 -0.04 -42.14 2.59
CA ASN A 83 0.81 -43.33 2.63
C ASN A 83 -0.04 -44.61 2.69
N ASN A 84 -0.44 -45.12 1.53
CA ASN A 84 -0.81 -46.53 1.40
C ASN A 84 0.35 -47.28 0.74
N LYS A 85 0.78 -48.37 1.38
CA LYS A 85 2.06 -49.09 1.22
C LYS A 85 2.50 -49.50 -0.19
N GLU A 86 1.72 -49.26 -1.25
CA GLU A 86 2.11 -49.60 -2.63
C GLU A 86 1.78 -48.51 -3.67
N ASN A 87 1.14 -47.38 -3.32
CA ASN A 87 0.90 -46.28 -4.24
C ASN A 87 0.76 -44.94 -3.50
N ILE A 88 1.65 -43.99 -3.76
CA ILE A 88 1.52 -42.61 -3.26
C ILE A 88 0.42 -41.93 -4.08
N LYS A 89 -0.76 -41.77 -3.49
CA LYS A 89 -1.78 -40.89 -4.05
C LYS A 89 -1.60 -39.52 -3.42
N VAL A 90 -1.32 -38.54 -4.27
CA VAL A 90 -1.31 -37.12 -3.90
C VAL A 90 -2.76 -36.67 -3.75
N LYS A 91 -3.16 -36.27 -2.54
CA LYS A 91 -4.52 -35.78 -2.27
C LYS A 91 -4.48 -34.28 -2.00
N PHE A 92 -5.32 -33.54 -2.72
CA PHE A 92 -5.57 -32.13 -2.45
C PHE A 92 -6.64 -32.02 -1.37
N ASN A 93 -6.25 -31.57 -0.18
CA ASN A 93 -7.14 -31.37 0.95
C ASN A 93 -7.42 -29.88 1.16
N TYR A 94 -8.64 -29.53 1.54
CA TYR A 94 -9.01 -28.16 1.90
C TYR A 94 -8.83 -27.98 3.41
N SER A 95 -7.99 -27.04 3.80
CA SER A 95 -7.71 -26.70 5.19
C SER A 95 -7.95 -25.22 5.45
N GLN A 96 -8.17 -24.84 6.71
CA GLN A 96 -8.31 -23.43 7.07
C GLN A 96 -6.92 -22.80 7.26
N ARG A 97 -6.81 -21.50 7.00
CA ARG A 97 -5.56 -20.75 7.15
C ARG A 97 -4.91 -20.92 8.52
N LYS A 98 -5.71 -20.96 9.60
CA LYS A 98 -5.22 -21.17 10.97
C LYS A 98 -4.52 -22.52 11.19
N ASP A 99 -4.80 -23.51 10.34
CA ASP A 99 -4.29 -24.87 10.47
C ASP A 99 -3.01 -25.07 9.62
N ILE A 100 -2.60 -24.06 8.85
CA ILE A 100 -1.36 -24.08 8.06
C ILE A 100 -0.15 -24.02 8.98
N ARG A 101 0.78 -24.96 8.79
CA ARG A 101 2.04 -25.05 9.52
C ARG A 101 3.24 -24.93 8.58
N GLN A 102 4.39 -24.60 9.14
CA GLN A 102 5.66 -24.58 8.42
C GLN A 102 5.93 -25.98 7.82
N GLY A 103 6.42 -26.02 6.58
CA GLY A 103 6.67 -27.26 5.84
C GLY A 103 5.46 -27.83 5.08
N HIS A 104 4.24 -27.32 5.29
CA HIS A 104 3.10 -27.73 4.45
C HIS A 104 3.31 -27.28 3.00
N LEU A 105 2.97 -28.15 2.06
CA LEU A 105 2.88 -27.84 0.64
C LEU A 105 1.49 -27.29 0.35
N ILE A 106 1.41 -26.09 -0.20
CA ILE A 106 0.15 -25.42 -0.51
C ILE A 106 0.02 -25.15 -2.00
N VAL A 107 -1.21 -25.23 -2.49
CA VAL A 107 -1.59 -24.79 -3.84
C VAL A 107 -2.33 -23.47 -3.72
N ILE A 108 -1.88 -22.47 -4.47
CA ILE A 108 -2.51 -21.15 -4.52
C ILE A 108 -2.97 -20.92 -5.95
N ARG A 109 -4.24 -20.53 -6.15
CA ARG A 109 -4.81 -20.29 -7.47
C ARG A 109 -4.78 -18.82 -7.86
N ASN A 110 -5.01 -18.54 -9.14
CA ASN A 110 -5.09 -17.18 -9.66
C ASN A 110 -6.09 -16.34 -8.86
N ARG A 111 -5.70 -15.12 -8.50
CA ARG A 111 -6.49 -14.14 -7.72
C ARG A 111 -6.75 -14.55 -6.26
N GLU A 112 -6.08 -15.57 -5.75
CA GLU A 112 -6.11 -15.90 -4.32
C GLU A 112 -5.00 -15.17 -3.56
N MET A 113 -5.29 -14.86 -2.28
CA MET A 113 -4.32 -14.26 -1.38
C MET A 113 -3.38 -15.33 -0.83
N ILE A 114 -2.09 -15.05 -0.86
CA ILE A 114 -1.06 -15.92 -0.30
C ILE A 114 -1.23 -15.97 1.24
N PRO A 115 -1.48 -17.16 1.83
CA PRO A 115 -1.89 -17.27 3.23
C PRO A 115 -0.75 -17.08 4.23
N ALA A 116 0.47 -17.45 3.84
CA ALA A 116 1.68 -17.49 4.65
C ALA A 116 2.91 -17.26 3.76
N ASP A 117 4.07 -16.91 4.33
CA ASP A 117 5.28 -16.70 3.53
C ASP A 117 5.74 -18.05 2.97
N THR A 118 5.69 -18.19 1.65
CA THR A 118 5.77 -19.47 0.94
C THR A 118 6.88 -19.41 -0.10
N ILE A 119 7.68 -20.46 -0.22
CA ILE A 119 8.72 -20.56 -1.24
C ILE A 119 8.13 -21.25 -2.47
N LEU A 120 8.26 -20.61 -3.62
CA LEU A 120 7.75 -21.09 -4.90
C LEU A 120 8.55 -22.32 -5.35
N LEU A 121 7.87 -23.44 -5.60
CA LEU A 121 8.48 -24.69 -6.06
C LEU A 121 8.03 -25.07 -7.47
N ALA A 122 6.76 -24.87 -7.81
CA ALA A 122 6.23 -25.08 -9.15
C ALA A 122 5.21 -24.00 -9.50
N SER A 123 5.09 -23.70 -10.79
CA SER A 123 4.14 -22.70 -11.29
C SER A 123 3.57 -23.16 -12.63
N SER A 124 2.32 -22.79 -12.91
CA SER A 124 1.70 -22.96 -14.23
C SER A 124 2.24 -21.99 -15.28
N GLY A 125 3.01 -20.98 -14.88
CA GLY A 125 3.54 -19.96 -15.80
C GLY A 125 4.67 -20.48 -16.69
N ASP A 126 4.89 -19.82 -17.83
CA ASP A 126 5.98 -20.16 -18.75
C ASP A 126 7.33 -20.13 -18.03
N ARG A 127 8.12 -21.20 -18.16
CA ARG A 127 9.39 -21.43 -17.44
C ARG A 127 9.28 -21.39 -15.90
N GLY A 128 8.11 -21.75 -15.36
CA GLY A 128 7.90 -21.82 -13.91
C GLY A 128 7.91 -20.45 -13.21
N CYS A 129 7.57 -19.37 -13.92
CA CYS A 129 7.41 -18.06 -13.30
C CYS A 129 6.01 -17.84 -12.72
N ALA A 130 5.89 -16.97 -11.71
CA ALA A 130 4.64 -16.54 -11.10
C ALA A 130 4.64 -15.03 -10.91
N TYR A 131 3.47 -14.39 -11.02
CA TYR A 131 3.32 -12.96 -10.76
C TYR A 131 2.53 -12.72 -9.48
N ILE A 132 3.02 -11.83 -8.62
CA ILE A 132 2.34 -11.44 -7.39
C ILE A 132 2.07 -9.94 -7.36
N GLU A 133 0.90 -9.57 -6.85
CA GLU A 133 0.51 -8.20 -6.57
C GLU A 133 0.84 -7.88 -5.10
N THR A 134 1.66 -6.85 -4.86
CA THR A 134 2.09 -6.42 -3.50
C THR A 134 1.54 -5.05 -3.10
N SER A 135 0.51 -4.56 -3.81
CA SER A 135 -0.12 -3.26 -3.56
C SER A 135 -0.58 -3.05 -2.11
N SER A 136 -0.94 -4.12 -1.41
CA SER A 136 -1.34 -4.13 0.01
C SER A 136 -0.18 -4.09 1.00
N ILE A 137 1.06 -4.34 0.56
CA ILE A 137 2.25 -4.49 1.39
C ILE A 137 3.17 -3.26 1.26
N ASP A 138 3.52 -2.88 0.02
CA ASP A 138 4.46 -1.79 -0.27
C ASP A 138 3.84 -0.64 -1.10
N GLY A 139 2.57 -0.78 -1.52
CA GLY A 139 1.89 0.23 -2.32
C GLY A 139 2.35 0.31 -3.78
N GLU A 140 3.23 -0.60 -4.24
CA GLU A 140 3.61 -0.69 -5.65
C GLU A 140 2.45 -1.29 -6.47
N THR A 141 2.18 -0.70 -7.64
CA THR A 141 1.05 -1.11 -8.49
C THR A 141 1.40 -2.13 -9.57
N ASN A 142 2.69 -2.33 -9.84
CA ASN A 142 3.16 -3.31 -10.82
C ASN A 142 3.19 -4.71 -10.20
N LEU A 143 2.96 -5.73 -11.03
CA LEU A 143 3.13 -7.11 -10.60
C LEU A 143 4.62 -7.44 -10.46
N LYS A 144 4.97 -8.20 -9.43
CA LYS A 144 6.34 -8.68 -9.20
C LYS A 144 6.49 -10.09 -9.73
N LEU A 145 7.51 -10.29 -10.55
CA LEU A 145 7.90 -11.60 -11.06
C LEU A 145 8.60 -12.41 -9.95
N ARG A 146 8.21 -13.67 -9.82
CA ARG A 146 8.83 -14.69 -8.97
C ARG A 146 9.15 -15.91 -9.82
N ILE A 147 10.26 -16.58 -9.55
CA ILE A 147 10.80 -17.65 -10.40
C ILE A 147 11.05 -18.88 -9.53
N ILE A 148 10.82 -20.08 -10.06
CA ILE A 148 11.21 -21.32 -9.39
C ILE A 148 12.75 -21.47 -9.35
N PRO A 149 13.30 -22.15 -8.34
CA PRO A 149 14.74 -22.44 -8.29
C PRO A 149 15.21 -23.30 -9.48
N ASP A 150 16.42 -23.05 -9.98
CA ASP A 150 16.92 -23.55 -11.28
C ASP A 150 16.89 -25.08 -11.42
N LEU A 151 17.20 -25.83 -10.36
CA LEU A 151 17.27 -27.30 -10.44
C LEU A 151 15.91 -27.97 -10.66
N VAL A 152 14.80 -27.29 -10.33
CA VAL A 152 13.45 -27.84 -10.53
C VAL A 152 13.01 -27.74 -12.00
N GLN A 153 13.65 -26.89 -12.82
CA GLN A 153 13.24 -26.65 -14.21
C GLN A 153 13.54 -27.83 -15.17
N GLU A 154 14.60 -28.61 -14.93
CA GLU A 154 15.05 -29.66 -15.86
C GLU A 154 14.32 -31.01 -15.68
N ASP A 155 13.71 -31.25 -14.52
CA ASP A 155 13.20 -32.58 -14.15
C ASP A 155 11.72 -32.84 -14.52
N HIS A 156 11.00 -31.87 -15.10
CA HIS A 156 9.59 -32.04 -15.48
C HIS A 156 9.33 -33.12 -16.55
N GLN A 157 10.36 -33.65 -17.22
CA GLN A 157 10.23 -34.66 -18.28
C GLN A 157 10.49 -36.11 -17.81
N ASN A 158 11.08 -36.37 -16.64
CA ASN A 158 11.39 -37.73 -16.17
C ASN A 158 10.56 -38.11 -14.95
N ASN A 159 9.31 -38.52 -15.19
CA ASN A 159 8.26 -38.63 -14.17
C ASN A 159 8.16 -39.97 -13.42
N GLU A 160 9.04 -40.96 -13.63
CA GLU A 160 8.74 -42.34 -13.16
C GLU A 160 9.45 -42.83 -11.89
N ASN A 161 10.50 -42.16 -11.36
CA ASN A 161 11.33 -42.79 -10.31
C ASN A 161 11.72 -41.94 -9.07
N ARG A 162 11.01 -40.85 -8.73
CA ARG A 162 11.41 -39.98 -7.61
C ARG A 162 10.36 -39.79 -6.51
N ASN A 163 9.73 -40.88 -6.10
CA ASN A 163 8.74 -40.87 -5.00
C ASN A 163 9.35 -40.66 -3.59
N HIS A 164 10.68 -40.54 -3.45
CA HIS A 164 11.36 -40.42 -2.15
C HIS A 164 12.50 -39.39 -2.17
N LEU A 165 12.19 -38.12 -2.42
CA LEU A 165 13.18 -37.05 -2.23
C LEU A 165 12.87 -36.26 -0.94
N SER A 166 13.57 -36.60 0.14
CA SER A 166 13.51 -35.85 1.41
C SER A 166 14.44 -34.64 1.35
N SER A 167 13.92 -33.48 0.97
CA SER A 167 14.69 -32.23 0.92
C SER A 167 14.64 -31.47 2.24
N VAL A 168 15.69 -30.70 2.53
CA VAL A 168 15.78 -29.88 3.74
C VAL A 168 15.84 -28.41 3.35
N LEU A 169 14.82 -27.66 3.73
CA LEU A 169 14.77 -26.21 3.58
C LEU A 169 15.37 -25.54 4.82
N THR A 170 16.44 -24.75 4.65
CA THR A 170 17.02 -23.91 5.71
C THR A 170 16.84 -22.45 5.34
N THR A 171 16.27 -21.65 6.24
CA THR A 171 16.02 -20.22 6.02
C THR A 171 16.66 -19.37 7.11
N GLU A 172 16.82 -18.07 6.83
CA GLU A 172 17.17 -17.07 7.84
C GLU A 172 16.10 -16.98 8.96
N PRO A 173 16.42 -16.49 10.16
CA PRO A 173 15.40 -16.20 11.16
C PRO A 173 14.40 -15.14 10.64
N PRO A 174 13.14 -15.16 11.14
CA PRO A 174 12.13 -14.17 10.75
C PRO A 174 12.63 -12.73 10.90
N ASP A 175 12.51 -11.96 9.82
CA ASP A 175 12.94 -10.56 9.76
C ASP A 175 11.85 -9.69 9.12
N ALA A 176 11.74 -8.44 9.56
CA ALA A 176 10.74 -7.48 9.08
C ALA A 176 11.08 -6.91 7.68
N HIS A 177 12.30 -7.09 7.17
CA HIS A 177 12.69 -6.59 5.86
C HIS A 177 12.01 -7.39 4.72
N ILE A 178 11.07 -6.74 4.03
CA ILE A 178 10.19 -7.34 3.00
C ILE A 178 10.96 -7.73 1.71
N ASN A 179 12.01 -6.97 1.37
CA ASN A 179 12.75 -7.12 0.11
C ASN A 179 13.95 -8.06 0.20
N THR A 180 14.35 -8.47 1.39
CA THR A 180 15.50 -9.35 1.61
C THR A 180 15.02 -10.72 2.05
N PHE A 181 15.61 -11.76 1.49
CA PHE A 181 15.42 -13.13 1.92
C PHE A 181 16.65 -13.95 1.53
N SER A 182 17.14 -14.76 2.46
CA SER A 182 18.23 -15.70 2.22
C SER A 182 17.84 -17.06 2.79
N GLY A 183 17.87 -18.08 1.92
CA GLY A 183 17.66 -19.47 2.29
C GLY A 183 18.50 -20.41 1.44
N LYS A 184 18.46 -21.70 1.76
CA LYS A 184 19.05 -22.77 0.96
C LYS A 184 18.14 -24.00 1.01
N LEU A 185 18.01 -24.67 -0.14
CA LEU A 185 17.32 -25.95 -0.28
C LEU A 185 18.39 -27.02 -0.50
N THR A 186 18.50 -27.97 0.43
CA THR A 186 19.44 -29.09 0.33
C THR A 186 18.70 -30.32 -0.16
N MET A 187 19.09 -30.85 -1.32
CA MET A 187 18.56 -32.08 -1.89
C MET A 187 19.49 -33.26 -1.57
N PRO A 188 18.96 -34.44 -1.19
CA PRO A 188 19.77 -35.65 -1.04
C PRO A 188 20.20 -36.14 -2.42
N ILE A 189 21.49 -36.45 -2.58
CA ILE A 189 22.03 -37.02 -3.83
C ILE A 189 21.36 -38.38 -4.10
N SER A 190 20.82 -38.59 -5.30
CA SER A 190 20.41 -39.93 -5.73
C SER A 190 21.65 -40.81 -5.87
N VAL A 191 21.68 -41.92 -5.14
CA VAL A 191 22.78 -42.89 -5.11
C VAL A 191 22.96 -43.56 -6.48
N THR A 192 23.70 -42.92 -7.37
CA THR A 192 24.38 -43.53 -8.52
C THR A 192 25.66 -42.75 -8.83
N ALA A 193 26.54 -42.61 -7.86
CA ALA A 193 27.94 -42.29 -8.09
C ALA A 193 28.75 -43.07 -7.03
N THR A 194 29.41 -44.13 -7.49
CA THR A 194 30.36 -44.87 -6.70
C THR A 194 31.56 -43.99 -6.35
N ASP A 195 32.06 -44.23 -5.14
CA ASP A 195 33.43 -44.01 -4.65
C ASP A 195 33.76 -42.68 -3.96
N ASN A 196 33.87 -42.81 -2.63
CA ASN A 196 35.05 -42.45 -1.83
C ASN A 196 35.47 -40.98 -1.71
N ASP A 197 34.59 -40.11 -1.22
CA ASP A 197 35.03 -39.00 -0.37
C ASP A 197 33.97 -38.71 0.69
N GLY A 198 34.39 -38.64 1.96
CA GLY A 198 33.54 -38.41 3.13
C GLY A 198 33.02 -36.97 3.21
N ALA A 199 32.23 -36.55 2.23
CA ALA A 199 31.50 -35.30 2.25
C ALA A 199 30.00 -35.59 2.35
N ASP A 200 29.36 -35.10 3.42
CA ASP A 200 27.91 -34.91 3.55
C ASP A 200 27.40 -33.86 2.52
N GLY A 201 27.68 -34.09 1.24
CA GLY A 201 27.60 -33.10 0.17
C GLY A 201 26.30 -33.15 -0.60
N GLY A 202 25.15 -32.99 0.04
CA GLY A 202 23.88 -32.78 -0.68
C GLY A 202 23.99 -31.58 -1.64
N GLU A 203 23.31 -31.64 -2.79
CA GLU A 203 23.26 -30.50 -3.71
C GLU A 203 22.48 -29.36 -3.04
N THR A 204 23.09 -28.18 -2.93
CA THR A 204 22.50 -27.03 -2.24
C THR A 204 22.13 -25.94 -3.22
N ILE A 205 20.85 -25.57 -3.23
CA ILE A 205 20.30 -24.53 -4.09
C ILE A 205 20.12 -23.27 -3.24
N PRO A 206 20.79 -22.16 -3.57
CA PRO A 206 20.58 -20.90 -2.87
C PRO A 206 19.20 -20.34 -3.22
N LEU A 207 18.51 -19.80 -2.21
CA LEU A 207 17.21 -19.16 -2.36
C LEU A 207 17.32 -17.68 -2.00
N GLY A 208 17.00 -16.81 -2.95
CA GLY A 208 16.83 -15.37 -2.74
C GLY A 208 15.38 -14.91 -2.66
N SER A 209 15.17 -13.59 -2.60
CA SER A 209 13.85 -12.94 -2.60
C SER A 209 12.98 -13.30 -3.80
N ASP A 210 13.59 -13.68 -4.92
CA ASP A 210 12.90 -13.99 -6.17
C ASP A 210 12.09 -15.28 -6.12
N HIS A 211 12.32 -16.13 -5.12
CA HIS A 211 11.56 -17.36 -4.90
C HIS A 211 10.52 -17.23 -3.77
N LEU A 212 10.46 -16.10 -3.08
CA LEU A 212 9.57 -15.91 -1.92
C LEU A 212 8.23 -15.25 -2.32
N LEU A 213 7.14 -15.93 -1.96
CA LEU A 213 5.77 -15.43 -2.02
C LEU A 213 5.38 -14.91 -0.62
N LEU A 214 5.12 -13.61 -0.50
CA LEU A 214 4.83 -12.97 0.77
C LEU A 214 3.35 -13.14 1.17
N ARG A 215 3.10 -13.32 2.47
CA ARG A 215 1.74 -13.25 3.03
C ARG A 215 1.07 -11.93 2.65
N GLY A 216 -0.19 -12.01 2.20
CA GLY A 216 -1.01 -10.84 1.88
C GLY A 216 -0.83 -10.33 0.45
N ALA A 217 0.18 -10.83 -0.28
CA ALA A 217 0.26 -10.65 -1.72
C ALA A 217 -0.79 -11.52 -2.42
N VAL A 218 -1.23 -11.10 -3.60
CA VAL A 218 -2.26 -11.80 -4.39
C VAL A 218 -1.62 -12.38 -5.64
N LEU A 219 -1.88 -13.66 -5.93
CA LEU A 219 -1.38 -14.28 -7.17
C LEU A 219 -2.13 -13.70 -8.38
N ARG A 220 -1.41 -13.33 -9.43
CA ARG A 220 -1.94 -12.80 -10.68
C ARG A 220 -1.26 -13.46 -11.88
N ASN A 221 -1.90 -13.44 -13.04
CA ASN A 221 -1.34 -13.89 -14.32
C ASN A 221 -0.73 -15.31 -14.28
N THR A 222 -1.20 -16.16 -13.37
CA THR A 222 -0.72 -17.53 -13.17
C THR A 222 -1.89 -18.32 -12.62
N GLU A 223 -2.27 -19.43 -13.28
CA GLU A 223 -3.45 -20.22 -12.92
C GLU A 223 -3.30 -20.87 -11.55
N TRP A 224 -2.12 -21.44 -11.29
CA TRP A 224 -1.79 -22.07 -10.02
C TRP A 224 -0.28 -22.01 -9.74
N VAL A 225 0.06 -21.99 -8.46
CA VAL A 225 1.42 -22.20 -7.97
C VAL A 225 1.42 -23.21 -6.83
N ILE A 226 2.50 -23.98 -6.72
CA ILE A 226 2.77 -24.89 -5.61
C ILE A 226 3.98 -24.34 -4.88
N GLY A 227 3.88 -24.24 -3.56
CA GLY A 227 4.98 -23.80 -2.73
C GLY A 227 4.99 -24.42 -1.35
N ILE A 228 6.15 -24.36 -0.71
CA ILE A 228 6.36 -24.84 0.65
C ILE A 228 6.30 -23.66 1.62
N VAL A 229 5.49 -23.80 2.67
CA VAL A 229 5.31 -22.73 3.67
C VAL A 229 6.56 -22.61 4.53
N SER A 230 7.19 -21.44 4.53
CA SER A 230 8.38 -21.11 5.33
C SER A 230 8.01 -20.47 6.65
N TYR A 231 7.33 -19.31 6.64
CA TYR A 231 6.93 -18.61 7.87
C TYR A 231 5.41 -18.52 7.99
N THR A 232 4.89 -18.66 9.20
CA THR A 232 3.45 -18.63 9.51
C THR A 232 3.14 -17.67 10.67
N GLY A 233 1.89 -17.21 10.76
CA GLY A 233 1.41 -16.44 11.90
C GLY A 233 2.19 -15.13 12.14
N THR A 234 2.81 -15.01 13.32
CA THR A 234 3.62 -13.86 13.74
C THR A 234 4.96 -13.79 13.03
N ASP A 235 5.45 -14.91 12.49
CA ASP A 235 6.79 -15.01 11.90
C ASP A 235 6.83 -14.50 10.45
N THR A 236 5.67 -14.32 9.82
CA THR A 236 5.62 -13.75 8.47
C THR A 236 6.13 -12.32 8.45
N LYS A 237 6.87 -11.94 7.41
CA LYS A 237 7.50 -10.60 7.27
C LYS A 237 6.48 -9.45 7.42
N LEU A 238 5.25 -9.64 6.95
CA LEU A 238 4.17 -8.65 7.13
C LEU A 238 3.75 -8.49 8.61
N SER A 239 3.61 -9.59 9.35
CA SER A 239 3.26 -9.55 10.78
C SER A 239 4.36 -8.93 11.64
N GLN A 240 5.63 -9.14 11.29
CA GLN A 240 6.77 -8.53 11.98
C GLN A 240 6.78 -6.99 11.89
N ASN A 241 6.14 -6.43 10.85
CA ASN A 241 5.92 -4.99 10.72
C ASN A 241 4.63 -4.49 11.40
N SER A 242 3.80 -5.41 11.91
CA SER A 242 2.57 -5.05 12.61
C SER A 242 2.82 -4.81 14.10
N ILE A 243 2.21 -3.77 14.66
CA ILE A 243 2.27 -3.48 16.09
C ILE A 243 0.93 -3.85 16.72
N ASP A 244 0.97 -4.50 17.87
CA ASP A 244 -0.21 -4.76 18.68
C ASP A 244 -1.02 -3.47 18.88
N ALA A 245 -2.31 -3.53 18.55
CA ALA A 245 -3.17 -2.35 18.61
C ALA A 245 -3.13 -1.71 20.02
N PRO A 246 -2.57 -0.49 20.17
CA PRO A 246 -2.46 0.13 21.47
C PRO A 246 -3.84 0.61 21.94
N SER A 247 -4.04 0.64 23.26
CA SER A 247 -5.20 1.33 23.85
C SER A 247 -5.04 2.84 23.63
N LYS A 248 -5.74 3.38 22.64
CA LYS A 248 -5.75 4.82 22.33
C LYS A 248 -6.49 5.56 23.45
N PHE A 249 -5.81 6.51 24.09
CA PHE A 249 -6.40 7.40 25.09
C PHE A 249 -6.64 8.75 24.44
N SER A 250 -7.82 9.33 24.61
CA SER A 250 -8.14 10.61 23.95
C SER A 250 -7.37 11.75 24.61
N GLN A 251 -7.02 12.78 23.83
CA GLN A 251 -6.51 14.03 24.41
C GLN A 251 -7.53 14.66 25.37
N LEU A 252 -8.83 14.51 25.09
CA LEU A 252 -9.90 14.93 26.00
C LEU A 252 -9.85 14.19 27.34
N ASP A 253 -9.52 12.90 27.34
CA ASP A 253 -9.39 12.15 28.58
C ASP A 253 -8.19 12.67 29.41
N LEU A 254 -7.10 13.12 28.77
CA LEU A 254 -5.94 13.73 29.47
C LEU A 254 -6.30 15.08 30.10
N VAL A 255 -7.02 15.94 29.38
CA VAL A 255 -7.48 17.23 29.90
C VAL A 255 -8.48 17.02 31.03
N THR A 256 -9.43 16.11 30.85
CA THR A 256 -10.42 15.74 31.88
C THR A 256 -9.72 15.25 33.15
N ASN A 257 -8.70 14.40 33.02
CA ASN A 257 -7.89 13.95 34.16
C ASN A 257 -7.22 15.12 34.90
N LYS A 258 -6.66 16.11 34.18
CA LYS A 258 -6.09 17.32 34.79
C LYS A 258 -7.15 18.15 35.51
N CYS A 259 -8.31 18.38 34.89
CA CYS A 259 -9.41 19.11 35.51
C CYS A 259 -9.91 18.43 36.78
N VAL A 260 -10.07 17.11 36.76
CA VAL A 260 -10.48 16.31 37.94
C VAL A 260 -9.47 16.47 39.07
N ILE A 261 -8.16 16.43 38.80
CA ILE A 261 -7.14 16.66 39.83
C ILE A 261 -7.27 18.07 40.44
N VAL A 262 -7.45 19.11 39.61
CA VAL A 262 -7.66 20.48 40.09
C VAL A 262 -8.93 20.58 40.94
N MET A 263 -10.03 19.96 40.51
CA MET A 263 -11.28 19.92 41.28
C MET A 263 -11.08 19.26 42.65
N ILE A 264 -10.36 18.14 42.73
CA ILE A 264 -10.05 17.46 43.99
C ILE A 264 -9.21 18.37 44.91
N ILE A 265 -8.23 19.09 44.38
CA ILE A 265 -7.41 20.03 45.18
C ILE A 265 -8.29 21.16 45.75
N VAL A 266 -9.17 21.74 44.93
CA VAL A 266 -10.09 22.80 45.37
C VAL A 266 -11.07 22.27 46.42
N GLU A 267 -11.62 21.07 46.22
CA GLU A 267 -12.51 20.42 47.18
C GLU A 267 -11.82 20.21 48.54
N LEU A 268 -10.57 19.73 48.54
CA LEU A 268 -9.78 19.57 49.76
C LEU A 268 -9.55 20.91 50.48
N ILE A 269 -9.22 21.98 49.75
CA ILE A 269 -9.05 23.32 50.32
C ILE A 269 -10.37 23.81 50.95
N CYS A 270 -11.50 23.64 50.26
CA CYS A 270 -12.81 24.00 50.77
C CYS A 270 -13.18 23.21 52.03
N ILE A 271 -12.91 21.91 52.06
CA ILE A 271 -13.15 21.06 53.24
C ILE A 271 -12.30 21.54 54.43
N ILE A 272 -11.03 21.85 54.21
CA ILE A 272 -10.14 22.39 55.25
C ILE A 272 -10.65 23.76 55.75
N TYR A 273 -11.08 24.63 54.85
CA TYR A 273 -11.62 25.94 55.20
C TYR A 273 -12.95 25.85 55.97
N LEU A 274 -13.90 25.04 55.49
CA LEU A 274 -15.19 24.86 56.14
C LEU A 274 -15.06 24.17 57.50
N SER A 275 -14.19 23.17 57.61
CA SER A 275 -13.93 22.51 58.90
C SER A 275 -13.30 23.47 59.92
N THR A 276 -12.35 24.32 59.51
CA THR A 276 -11.74 25.33 60.39
C THR A 276 -12.70 26.47 60.75
N MET A 277 -13.67 26.81 59.90
CA MET A 277 -14.75 27.76 60.22
C MET A 277 -15.80 27.15 61.14
N ALA A 278 -16.19 25.89 60.92
CA ALA A 278 -17.17 25.19 61.74
C ALA A 278 -16.70 25.01 63.18
N THR A 279 -15.42 24.66 63.38
CA THR A 279 -14.84 24.61 64.73
C THR A 279 -14.85 25.97 65.41
N ARG A 280 -14.56 27.05 64.68
CA ARG A 280 -14.63 28.44 65.19
C ARG A 280 -16.05 28.91 65.50
N SER A 281 -17.06 28.48 64.75
CA SER A 281 -18.46 28.85 64.95
C SER A 281 -19.12 28.10 66.12
N LEU A 282 -18.77 26.82 66.31
CA LEU A 282 -19.30 26.00 67.41
C LEU A 282 -18.80 26.49 68.78
N GLU A 283 -17.66 27.19 68.84
CA GLU A 283 -17.16 27.88 70.03
C GLU A 283 -17.95 29.16 70.41
N SER A 284 -18.91 29.61 69.60
CA SER A 284 -19.62 30.89 69.80
C SER A 284 -21.02 30.82 70.42
N GLU A 285 -21.58 29.64 70.71
CA GLU A 285 -22.87 29.47 71.42
C GLU A 285 -22.73 28.73 72.78
N PRO A 286 -23.14 29.33 73.92
CA PRO A 286 -23.03 28.68 75.23
C PRO A 286 -24.36 28.07 75.68
N THR A 287 -24.94 27.09 74.97
CA THR A 287 -25.98 26.20 75.53
C THR A 287 -26.15 24.92 74.72
N ALA A 288 -25.26 23.94 74.89
CA ALA A 288 -25.55 22.53 74.62
C ALA A 288 -24.53 21.63 75.34
N SER A 289 -24.76 21.41 76.64
CA SER A 289 -24.17 20.27 77.35
C SER A 289 -24.78 18.99 76.78
N ASN A 290 -24.07 18.33 75.86
CA ASN A 290 -24.04 16.87 75.59
C ASN A 290 -23.70 16.56 74.13
N LEU A 291 -22.47 16.86 73.70
CA LEU A 291 -21.78 16.04 72.71
C LEU A 291 -20.30 16.02 73.06
N SER A 292 -19.73 14.81 73.07
CA SER A 292 -18.33 14.51 73.37
C SER A 292 -17.36 15.47 72.69
N PRO A 293 -16.36 16.04 73.41
CA PRO A 293 -15.43 16.98 72.83
C PRO A 293 -14.51 16.24 71.86
N LEU A 294 -14.33 16.80 70.66
CA LEU A 294 -13.21 16.49 69.78
C LEU A 294 -11.91 16.75 70.56
N TRP A 295 -11.30 15.66 71.05
CA TRP A 295 -10.20 15.62 72.02
C TRP A 295 -8.87 16.26 71.57
N TYR A 296 -8.79 16.83 70.36
CA TYR A 296 -7.52 17.25 69.75
C TYR A 296 -7.28 18.78 69.77
N LEU A 297 -8.30 19.63 69.93
CA LEU A 297 -8.10 21.08 70.00
C LEU A 297 -8.59 21.66 71.31
N GLY A 298 -7.70 21.75 72.29
CA GLY A 298 -7.86 22.69 73.39
C GLY A 298 -7.42 24.08 72.93
N ILE A 299 -8.23 25.11 73.15
CA ILE A 299 -7.89 26.38 73.83
C ILE A 299 -8.99 27.43 73.67
N ASN A 300 -9.27 28.08 74.80
CA ASN A 300 -10.16 29.22 75.09
C ASN A 300 -10.24 30.35 74.05
N THR A 301 -11.50 30.66 73.72
CA THR A 301 -12.20 31.95 73.54
C THR A 301 -11.42 33.28 73.61
N ASN A 302 -11.57 34.12 72.56
CA ASN A 302 -12.25 35.43 72.67
C ASN A 302 -12.40 36.19 71.32
N ASN A 303 -13.60 36.80 71.16
CA ASN A 303 -14.02 37.96 70.36
C ASN A 303 -14.57 37.82 68.91
N ASN A 304 -15.91 37.94 68.84
CA ASN A 304 -16.75 38.93 68.14
C ASN A 304 -16.44 39.42 66.70
N ASN A 305 -17.46 39.17 65.87
CA ASN A 305 -18.13 40.03 64.89
C ASN A 305 -17.69 40.15 63.42
N SER A 306 -18.64 39.65 62.59
CA SER A 306 -19.31 40.26 61.43
C SER A 306 -18.64 40.33 60.06
N ASN A 307 -19.27 39.58 59.14
CA ASN A 307 -19.72 39.89 57.78
C ASN A 307 -18.71 40.36 56.72
N SER A 308 -18.64 39.60 55.61
CA SER A 308 -18.82 40.15 54.26
C SER A 308 -18.99 39.06 53.17
N SER A 309 -19.89 39.38 52.24
CA SER A 309 -20.39 38.69 51.04
C SER A 309 -19.33 38.39 49.96
N THR A 310 -19.61 37.45 49.03
CA THR A 310 -19.37 37.49 47.55
C THR A 310 -19.72 36.12 46.95
N ALA A 311 -20.65 35.99 46.01
CA ALA A 311 -20.63 36.27 44.56
C ALA A 311 -20.50 34.98 43.74
N ALA A 312 -21.40 34.86 42.75
CA ALA A 312 -21.61 33.71 41.89
C ALA A 312 -20.41 33.39 40.97
N VAL A 313 -20.21 32.11 40.67
CA VAL A 313 -19.43 31.67 39.50
C VAL A 313 -20.22 30.58 38.77
N VAL A 314 -20.80 30.97 37.63
CA VAL A 314 -21.30 30.05 36.60
C VAL A 314 -20.12 29.73 35.69
N TRP A 315 -19.81 28.43 35.52
CA TRP A 315 -18.79 27.95 34.59
C TRP A 315 -19.45 27.54 33.26
N PRO A 316 -19.00 28.03 32.09
CA PRO A 316 -19.46 27.51 30.82
C PRO A 316 -18.61 26.31 30.41
N TYR A 317 -19.26 25.15 30.24
CA TYR A 317 -18.74 24.04 29.46
C TYR A 317 -19.25 24.15 28.03
N LEU A 318 -18.37 24.36 27.06
CA LEU A 318 -18.47 23.78 25.72
C LEU A 318 -17.07 23.72 25.06
N PRO A 319 -16.84 22.74 24.16
CA PRO A 319 -15.53 22.17 23.89
C PRO A 319 -14.85 22.84 22.68
N GLU A 320 -13.58 23.18 22.83
CA GLU A 320 -12.69 23.35 21.69
C GLU A 320 -12.35 21.96 21.12
N LEU A 321 -13.17 21.47 20.18
CA LEU A 321 -12.70 20.48 19.21
C LEU A 321 -11.72 21.20 18.29
N ASN A 322 -10.44 21.21 18.64
CA ASN A 322 -9.43 21.45 17.61
C ASN A 322 -9.38 20.20 16.72
N PRO A 323 -9.67 20.31 15.41
CA PRO A 323 -9.47 19.20 14.49
C PRO A 323 -8.01 18.75 14.51
N PRO A 324 -7.71 17.50 14.12
CA PRO A 324 -6.34 17.02 14.06
C PRO A 324 -5.47 17.99 13.24
N LYS A 325 -4.34 18.42 13.81
CA LYS A 325 -3.43 19.37 13.14
C LYS A 325 -2.73 18.76 11.91
N TRP A 326 -2.69 17.43 11.83
CA TRP A 326 -2.00 16.67 10.81
C TRP A 326 -2.80 15.41 10.49
N GLU A 327 -2.84 15.07 9.20
CA GLU A 327 -3.43 13.84 8.68
C GLU A 327 -2.39 13.14 7.81
N GLU A 328 -2.16 11.86 8.08
CA GLU A 328 -1.28 11.01 7.29
C GLU A 328 -2.17 10.15 6.39
N SER A 329 -1.95 10.23 5.08
CA SER A 329 -2.68 9.43 4.10
C SER A 329 -1.72 8.55 3.31
N ASP A 330 -2.16 7.33 3.04
CA ASP A 330 -1.53 6.48 2.03
C ASP A 330 -1.98 6.93 0.62
N LYS A 331 -1.17 6.61 -0.40
CA LYS A 331 -1.45 6.86 -1.81
C LYS A 331 -2.30 5.74 -2.42
N THR A 332 -1.78 4.52 -2.42
CA THR A 332 -2.35 3.39 -3.17
C THR A 332 -3.57 2.84 -2.42
N GLY A 333 -4.73 2.79 -3.08
CA GLY A 333 -5.97 2.29 -2.46
C GLY A 333 -6.68 3.27 -1.52
N THR A 334 -6.05 4.37 -1.11
CA THR A 334 -6.67 5.45 -0.31
C THR A 334 -6.93 6.71 -1.15
N LEU A 335 -5.90 7.27 -1.79
CA LEU A 335 -6.08 8.41 -2.70
C LEU A 335 -6.45 7.94 -4.11
N THR A 336 -5.88 6.83 -4.56
CA THR A 336 -6.12 6.26 -5.89
C THR A 336 -7.06 5.05 -5.85
N GLN A 337 -7.78 4.82 -6.94
CA GLN A 337 -8.60 3.62 -7.17
C GLN A 337 -7.75 2.44 -7.67
N ASN A 338 -6.44 2.63 -7.88
CA ASN A 338 -5.55 1.68 -8.55
C ASN A 338 -6.06 1.27 -9.95
N VAL A 339 -6.65 2.23 -10.68
CA VAL A 339 -7.14 2.05 -12.06
C VAL A 339 -6.43 3.05 -12.95
N MET A 340 -5.60 2.54 -13.86
CA MET A 340 -4.92 3.35 -14.87
C MET A 340 -5.83 3.52 -16.08
N ARG A 341 -5.95 4.74 -16.58
CA ARG A 341 -6.78 5.08 -17.75
C ARG A 341 -5.98 5.93 -18.73
N PHE A 342 -5.98 5.55 -20.00
CA PHE A 342 -5.46 6.44 -21.03
C PHE A 342 -6.37 7.67 -21.14
N LYS A 343 -5.80 8.87 -21.04
CA LYS A 343 -6.58 10.10 -20.99
C LYS A 343 -6.31 11.02 -22.17
N ARG A 344 -5.04 11.21 -22.51
CA ARG A 344 -4.62 12.13 -23.57
C ARG A 344 -3.42 11.55 -24.32
N CYS A 345 -3.17 12.10 -25.49
CA CYS A 345 -1.91 11.90 -26.19
C CYS A 345 -1.51 13.14 -26.96
N SER A 346 -0.26 13.16 -27.41
CA SER A 346 0.21 14.12 -28.39
C SER A 346 0.84 13.37 -29.55
N ILE A 347 0.40 13.69 -30.77
CA ILE A 347 0.86 13.10 -32.03
C ILE A 347 1.09 14.25 -33.00
N ASP A 348 2.23 14.27 -33.70
CA ASP A 348 2.60 15.35 -34.63
C ASP A 348 2.56 16.77 -34.00
N GLY A 349 2.76 16.87 -32.69
CA GLY A 349 2.67 18.13 -31.95
C GLY A 349 1.25 18.60 -31.63
N PHE A 350 0.23 17.93 -32.14
CA PHE A 350 -1.17 18.13 -31.75
C PHE A 350 -1.46 17.36 -30.45
N ILE A 351 -2.37 17.87 -29.63
CA ILE A 351 -2.79 17.23 -28.38
C ILE A 351 -4.23 16.74 -28.57
N PHE A 352 -4.45 15.46 -28.31
CA PHE A 352 -5.75 14.80 -28.39
C PHE A 352 -6.23 14.42 -26.98
N GLY A 353 -7.55 14.47 -26.79
CA GLY A 353 -8.22 14.17 -25.53
C GLY A 353 -8.52 15.39 -24.66
N ALA A 354 -9.65 15.34 -23.98
CA ALA A 354 -10.16 16.43 -23.15
C ALA A 354 -9.22 16.72 -21.97
N PRO A 355 -9.00 18.01 -21.63
CA PRO A 355 -8.23 18.38 -20.45
C PRO A 355 -8.90 17.88 -19.18
N VAL A 356 -8.09 17.57 -18.17
CA VAL A 356 -8.62 17.14 -16.88
C VAL A 356 -9.04 18.39 -16.10
N GLU A 357 -10.34 18.70 -16.10
CA GLU A 357 -10.87 19.82 -15.32
C GLU A 357 -10.65 19.57 -13.83
N LYS A 358 -9.66 20.27 -13.27
CA LYS A 358 -9.34 20.25 -11.84
C LYS A 358 -9.31 21.70 -11.33
N THR A 359 -10.46 22.36 -11.26
CA THR A 359 -10.54 23.70 -10.66
C THR A 359 -10.57 23.61 -9.14
N ARG A 360 -9.66 24.33 -8.48
CA ARG A 360 -9.82 24.67 -7.06
C ARG A 360 -11.06 25.55 -6.94
N PRO A 361 -11.94 25.36 -5.93
CA PRO A 361 -13.10 26.21 -5.73
C PRO A 361 -12.78 27.70 -5.53
N SER A 362 -11.51 28.08 -5.32
CA SER A 362 -11.07 29.46 -5.10
C SER A 362 -10.69 30.23 -6.37
N GLN A 363 -10.80 29.63 -7.56
CA GLN A 363 -10.55 30.29 -8.86
C GLN A 363 -11.79 30.34 -9.75
N GLN A 364 -13.00 30.29 -9.16
CA GLN A 364 -14.19 30.76 -9.87
C GLN A 364 -14.17 32.28 -9.89
N ILE A 365 -13.67 32.85 -11.00
CA ILE A 365 -14.10 34.18 -11.40
C ILE A 365 -15.59 34.06 -11.68
N ASN A 366 -16.39 34.88 -11.00
CA ASN A 366 -17.84 34.97 -11.13
C ASN A 366 -18.26 35.19 -12.59
N ASN A 367 -18.49 34.11 -13.33
CA ASN A 367 -19.40 34.12 -14.46
C ASN A 367 -20.62 33.33 -14.03
N ASN A 368 -21.59 34.06 -13.46
CA ASN A 368 -22.94 33.57 -13.26
C ASN A 368 -23.57 33.36 -14.63
N ASP A 369 -23.58 32.11 -15.10
CA ASP A 369 -24.65 31.64 -15.97
C ASP A 369 -25.11 30.28 -15.43
N GLY A 370 -26.28 30.30 -14.81
CA GLY A 370 -26.92 29.13 -14.25
C GLY A 370 -27.39 28.19 -15.35
N ASN A 371 -26.81 27.00 -15.40
CA ASN A 371 -27.47 25.80 -15.91
C ASN A 371 -26.75 24.57 -15.33
N ASP A 372 -27.17 24.16 -14.15
CA ASP A 372 -26.86 22.83 -13.60
C ASP A 372 -27.56 21.78 -14.48
N LYS A 373 -26.84 21.27 -15.49
CA LYS A 373 -27.17 20.01 -16.14
C LYS A 373 -26.38 18.88 -15.48
N LYS A 374 -27.10 17.83 -15.11
CA LYS A 374 -26.60 16.55 -14.62
C LYS A 374 -25.67 15.92 -15.66
N ASP A 375 -24.37 15.92 -15.41
CA ASP A 375 -23.38 15.16 -16.18
C ASP A 375 -22.99 13.88 -15.42
N ASP A 376 -23.65 12.77 -15.76
CA ASP A 376 -23.19 11.41 -15.42
C ASP A 376 -23.18 10.47 -16.63
N ASN A 377 -23.43 10.94 -17.87
CA ASN A 377 -23.55 10.04 -19.05
C ASN A 377 -22.84 10.49 -20.35
N ASN A 378 -22.03 11.57 -20.34
CA ASN A 378 -21.25 11.94 -21.54
C ASN A 378 -19.80 11.44 -21.41
N GLU A 379 -19.61 10.13 -21.55
CA GLU A 379 -18.33 9.58 -22.00
C GLU A 379 -18.12 10.01 -23.45
N GLN A 380 -17.53 11.19 -23.67
CA GLN A 380 -16.95 11.52 -24.98
C GLN A 380 -15.78 10.57 -25.21
N GLN A 381 -16.05 9.45 -25.91
CA GLN A 381 -15.04 8.63 -26.56
C GLN A 381 -14.12 9.54 -27.37
N LEU A 382 -12.80 9.30 -27.35
CA LEU A 382 -11.85 9.91 -28.29
C LEU A 382 -12.19 9.41 -29.71
N SER A 383 -13.18 10.01 -30.36
CA SER A 383 -13.55 9.66 -31.72
C SER A 383 -12.65 10.40 -32.72
N GLY A 384 -11.80 9.65 -33.41
CA GLY A 384 -11.13 10.05 -34.65
C GLY A 384 -9.89 10.93 -34.50
N PHE A 385 -8.73 10.45 -34.97
CA PHE A 385 -7.54 11.27 -35.23
C PHE A 385 -7.71 12.11 -36.52
N GLY A 386 -8.82 12.84 -36.64
CA GLY A 386 -9.04 13.81 -37.72
C GLY A 386 -8.34 15.13 -37.37
N GLY A 387 -7.39 15.57 -38.21
CA GLY A 387 -6.76 16.88 -38.04
C GLY A 387 -7.75 18.02 -38.30
N VAL A 388 -7.74 19.06 -37.47
CA VAL A 388 -8.52 20.28 -37.67
C VAL A 388 -7.62 21.33 -38.33
N ASP A 389 -7.92 21.70 -39.59
CA ASP A 389 -7.30 22.85 -40.25
C ASP A 389 -7.92 24.17 -39.70
N SER A 390 -7.16 25.27 -39.75
CA SER A 390 -7.54 26.59 -39.21
C SER A 390 -8.81 27.24 -39.82
N ASN A 391 -9.51 26.55 -40.72
CA ASN A 391 -10.72 27.01 -41.40
C ASN A 391 -11.98 26.18 -41.12
N GLY A 392 -11.95 25.18 -40.22
CA GLY A 392 -13.17 24.55 -39.72
C GLY A 392 -13.97 23.68 -40.71
N ASP A 393 -13.36 23.22 -41.80
CA ASP A 393 -13.98 22.22 -42.69
C ASP A 393 -13.53 20.80 -42.30
N GLU A 394 -14.49 19.96 -41.89
CA GLU A 394 -14.33 18.51 -41.74
C GLU A 394 -14.20 17.85 -43.12
N THR A 395 -12.98 17.86 -43.68
CA THR A 395 -12.65 16.98 -44.80
C THR A 395 -12.10 15.66 -44.25
N SER A 396 -12.68 14.55 -44.72
CA SER A 396 -12.32 13.17 -44.40
C SER A 396 -10.90 12.81 -44.87
N LYS A 397 -9.87 13.39 -44.26
CA LYS A 397 -8.48 12.94 -44.42
C LYS A 397 -8.29 11.71 -43.55
N GLY A 398 -7.87 10.60 -44.16
CA GLY A 398 -7.51 9.37 -43.45
C GLY A 398 -6.44 9.62 -42.38
N MET A 399 -6.33 8.69 -41.44
CA MET A 399 -5.37 8.76 -40.32
C MET A 399 -3.95 9.04 -40.82
N THR A 400 -3.24 9.98 -40.18
CA THR A 400 -1.85 10.29 -40.57
C THR A 400 -0.94 9.09 -40.33
N PHE A 401 0.14 8.99 -41.11
CA PHE A 401 1.13 7.91 -40.96
C PHE A 401 1.68 7.82 -39.52
N ASN A 402 1.95 8.96 -38.89
CA ASN A 402 2.43 9.00 -37.52
C ASN A 402 1.35 8.63 -36.50
N ALA A 403 0.08 8.96 -36.73
CA ALA A 403 -1.03 8.49 -35.89
C ALA A 403 -1.21 6.97 -36.01
N GLU A 404 -1.06 6.40 -37.20
CA GLU A 404 -1.08 4.95 -37.39
C GLU A 404 0.08 4.27 -36.65
N LEU A 405 1.30 4.77 -36.81
CA LEU A 405 2.47 4.25 -36.10
C LEU A 405 2.34 4.38 -34.59
N PHE A 406 1.79 5.49 -34.10
CA PHE A 406 1.52 5.71 -32.68
C PHE A 406 0.59 4.63 -32.11
N LEU A 407 -0.53 4.35 -32.79
CA LEU A 407 -1.47 3.29 -32.38
C LEU A 407 -0.84 1.90 -32.46
N ARG A 408 -0.03 1.64 -33.50
CA ARG A 408 0.71 0.38 -33.62
C ARG A 408 1.72 0.19 -32.49
N VAL A 409 2.42 1.25 -32.06
CA VAL A 409 3.31 1.17 -30.88
C VAL A 409 2.49 0.82 -29.62
N MET A 410 1.32 1.43 -29.42
CA MET A 410 0.44 1.11 -28.29
C MET A 410 -0.01 -0.36 -28.29
N SER A 411 -0.36 -0.91 -29.47
CA SER A 411 -0.88 -2.27 -29.61
C SER A 411 0.17 -3.37 -29.82
N LEU A 412 1.43 -3.05 -30.14
CA LEU A 412 2.49 -4.06 -30.39
C LEU A 412 3.58 -4.06 -29.31
N CYS A 413 3.95 -2.88 -28.80
CA CYS A 413 5.03 -2.73 -27.83
C CYS A 413 4.51 -2.92 -26.41
N HIS A 414 4.18 -4.15 -26.02
CA HIS A 414 3.74 -4.51 -24.67
C HIS A 414 4.09 -5.96 -24.32
N THR A 415 3.79 -6.42 -23.10
CA THR A 415 3.83 -7.85 -22.72
C THR A 415 2.47 -8.41 -22.30
N VAL A 416 1.40 -7.62 -22.42
CA VAL A 416 0.00 -8.00 -22.11
C VAL A 416 -0.41 -9.33 -22.76
N VAL A 417 -1.03 -10.21 -21.97
CA VAL A 417 -1.60 -11.49 -22.36
C VAL A 417 -3.12 -11.40 -22.38
N ASN A 418 -3.74 -12.11 -23.31
CA ASN A 418 -5.20 -12.16 -23.44
C ASN A 418 -5.74 -13.36 -22.66
N ASP A 419 -6.74 -13.12 -21.82
CA ASP A 419 -7.52 -14.18 -21.19
C ASP A 419 -8.78 -14.42 -22.03
N GLU A 420 -8.82 -15.55 -22.75
CA GLU A 420 -9.94 -15.93 -23.62
C GLU A 420 -11.23 -16.25 -22.84
N LYS A 421 -11.17 -16.34 -21.50
CA LYS A 421 -12.31 -16.72 -20.65
C LYS A 421 -12.46 -15.79 -19.45
N SER A 422 -13.25 -14.73 -19.63
CA SER A 422 -13.83 -14.02 -18.48
C SER A 422 -15.35 -13.98 -18.61
N ALA A 423 -16.02 -14.89 -17.88
CA ALA A 423 -17.47 -14.96 -17.73
C ALA A 423 -18.04 -13.90 -16.75
N ASP A 424 -17.21 -13.00 -16.21
CA ASP A 424 -17.63 -11.95 -15.27
C ASP A 424 -17.46 -10.55 -15.86
N GLY A 425 -18.53 -10.03 -16.46
CA GLY A 425 -18.83 -8.59 -16.49
C GLY A 425 -17.86 -7.62 -17.19
N ALA A 426 -16.83 -8.09 -17.90
CA ALA A 426 -15.98 -7.21 -18.72
C ALA A 426 -16.70 -6.87 -20.04
N PRO A 427 -16.97 -5.60 -20.37
CA PRO A 427 -17.62 -5.24 -21.62
C PRO A 427 -16.67 -5.57 -22.79
N PHE A 428 -17.17 -6.47 -23.65
CA PHE A 428 -16.59 -7.06 -24.87
C PHE A 428 -15.29 -7.88 -24.72
N GLY A 429 -15.47 -9.18 -24.48
CA GLY A 429 -14.81 -10.26 -25.23
C GLY A 429 -13.40 -10.72 -24.84
N TYR A 430 -12.55 -9.85 -24.30
CA TYR A 430 -11.17 -10.21 -23.91
C TYR A 430 -10.74 -9.43 -22.68
N ALA A 431 -10.31 -10.13 -21.61
CA ALA A 431 -9.69 -9.48 -20.47
C ALA A 431 -8.17 -9.41 -20.69
N TYR A 432 -7.64 -8.20 -20.80
CA TYR A 432 -6.21 -7.94 -20.92
C TYR A 432 -5.52 -8.03 -19.56
N GLN A 433 -4.55 -8.94 -19.42
CA GLN A 433 -3.73 -9.09 -18.23
C GLN A 433 -2.31 -8.57 -18.50
N ALA A 434 -1.88 -7.58 -17.73
CA ALA A 434 -0.61 -6.89 -17.93
C ALA A 434 0.28 -6.98 -16.69
N GLU A 435 1.60 -7.03 -16.88
CA GLU A 435 2.59 -6.94 -15.79
C GLU A 435 2.56 -5.54 -15.13
N SER A 436 2.35 -4.51 -15.95
CA SER A 436 2.14 -3.14 -15.49
C SER A 436 0.76 -2.65 -15.92
N PRO A 437 -0.03 -2.03 -15.02
CA PRO A 437 -1.36 -1.53 -15.34
C PRO A 437 -1.32 -0.39 -16.39
N ASP A 438 -0.20 0.33 -16.50
CA ASP A 438 0.02 1.35 -17.51
C ASP A 438 -0.01 0.74 -18.93
N GLU A 439 0.61 -0.44 -19.11
CA GLU A 439 0.56 -1.15 -20.40
C GLU A 439 -0.84 -1.66 -20.72
N GLY A 440 -1.53 -2.22 -19.71
CA GLY A 440 -2.90 -2.69 -19.85
C GLY A 440 -3.85 -1.57 -20.30
N ALA A 441 -3.68 -0.37 -19.75
CA ALA A 441 -4.46 0.80 -20.15
C ALA A 441 -4.19 1.21 -21.61
N LEU A 442 -2.93 1.19 -22.06
CA LEU A 442 -2.58 1.50 -23.45
C LEU A 442 -3.20 0.50 -24.45
N VAL A 443 -3.05 -0.79 -24.18
CA VAL A 443 -3.57 -1.85 -25.07
C VAL A 443 -5.10 -1.87 -25.08
N SER A 444 -5.72 -1.71 -23.91
CA SER A 444 -7.17 -1.64 -23.79
C SER A 444 -7.72 -0.44 -24.56
N GLU A 445 -7.11 0.73 -24.48
CA GLU A 445 -7.59 1.91 -25.20
C GLU A 445 -7.35 1.80 -26.71
N ALA A 446 -6.18 1.32 -27.14
CA ALA A 446 -5.93 1.06 -28.55
C ALA A 446 -6.96 0.08 -29.14
N SER A 447 -7.34 -0.94 -28.36
CA SER A 447 -8.32 -1.95 -28.77
C SER A 447 -9.76 -1.44 -28.77
N LYS A 448 -10.20 -0.75 -27.70
CA LYS A 448 -11.60 -0.33 -27.51
C LYS A 448 -11.92 1.03 -28.11
N GLY A 449 -10.99 1.99 -27.98
CA GLY A 449 -11.20 3.38 -28.39
C GLY A 449 -10.82 3.64 -29.84
N PHE A 450 -9.80 2.94 -30.36
CA PHE A 450 -9.23 3.23 -31.68
C PHE A 450 -9.31 2.08 -32.69
N GLY A 451 -9.88 0.94 -32.33
CA GLY A 451 -10.10 -0.18 -33.24
C GLY A 451 -8.84 -0.96 -33.64
N PHE A 452 -7.77 -0.91 -32.83
CA PHE A 452 -6.55 -1.72 -32.97
C PHE A 452 -6.55 -2.85 -31.94
N GLN A 453 -7.45 -3.81 -32.14
CA GLN A 453 -7.71 -4.90 -31.19
C GLN A 453 -6.62 -5.98 -31.21
N VAL A 454 -6.01 -6.24 -30.06
CA VAL A 454 -5.11 -7.38 -29.86
C VAL A 454 -5.94 -8.63 -29.61
N ILE A 455 -5.86 -9.63 -30.50
CA ILE A 455 -6.63 -10.88 -30.43
C ILE A 455 -5.85 -11.97 -29.70
N SER A 456 -4.57 -12.12 -30.04
CA SER A 456 -3.70 -13.09 -29.39
C SER A 456 -2.25 -12.62 -29.43
N ARG A 457 -1.48 -13.08 -28.44
CA ARG A 457 -0.06 -12.81 -28.32
C ARG A 457 0.65 -14.09 -27.92
N ASP A 458 1.59 -14.51 -28.75
CA ASP A 458 2.54 -15.58 -28.46
C ASP A 458 3.95 -15.02 -28.34
N SER A 459 4.92 -15.84 -27.91
CA SER A 459 6.33 -15.45 -27.85
C SER A 459 6.93 -15.11 -29.23
N ARG A 460 6.33 -15.60 -30.32
CA ARG A 460 6.81 -15.43 -31.70
C ARG A 460 6.02 -14.41 -32.51
N GLY A 461 4.86 -13.95 -32.04
CA GLY A 461 4.01 -13.08 -32.85
C GLY A 461 2.79 -12.53 -32.14
N ILE A 462 2.24 -11.47 -32.72
CA ILE A 462 1.06 -10.76 -32.22
C ILE A 462 0.03 -10.69 -33.36
N LYS A 463 -1.21 -11.12 -33.07
CA LYS A 463 -2.33 -11.00 -34.00
C LYS A 463 -3.17 -9.78 -33.63
N LEU A 464 -3.22 -8.83 -34.57
CA LEU A 464 -4.00 -7.61 -34.46
C LEU A 464 -5.16 -7.64 -35.44
N LYS A 465 -6.33 -7.16 -35.00
CA LYS A 465 -7.43 -6.76 -35.88
C LYS A 465 -7.50 -5.25 -35.87
N CYS A 466 -7.25 -4.64 -37.02
CA CYS A 466 -7.42 -3.20 -37.21
C CYS A 466 -8.79 -2.97 -37.86
N ASP A 467 -9.53 -1.95 -37.43
CA ASP A 467 -10.83 -1.61 -38.05
C ASP A 467 -10.66 -0.76 -39.32
N HIS A 468 -9.54 -0.04 -39.45
CA HIS A 468 -9.24 0.85 -40.58
C HIS A 468 -7.83 0.57 -41.16
N PRO A 469 -7.69 -0.15 -42.30
CA PRO A 469 -8.69 -1.00 -42.96
C PRO A 469 -8.98 -2.27 -42.13
N THR A 470 -10.18 -2.83 -42.28
CA THR A 470 -10.64 -4.01 -41.53
C THR A 470 -9.84 -5.25 -41.90
N LEU A 471 -8.72 -5.48 -41.22
CA LEU A 471 -7.73 -6.49 -41.60
C LEU A 471 -7.15 -7.19 -40.37
N PHE A 472 -7.00 -8.50 -40.48
CA PHE A 472 -6.23 -9.31 -39.52
C PHE A 472 -4.77 -9.29 -39.94
N GLN A 473 -3.91 -8.76 -39.07
CA GLN A 473 -2.50 -8.63 -39.30
C GLN A 473 -1.74 -9.49 -38.30
N THR A 474 -0.87 -10.37 -38.81
CA THR A 474 0.01 -11.17 -37.95
C THR A 474 1.42 -10.59 -38.01
N TRP A 475 1.85 -10.02 -36.90
CA TRP A 475 3.18 -9.43 -36.73
C TRP A 475 4.12 -10.46 -36.11
N SER A 476 5.31 -10.64 -36.67
CA SER A 476 6.31 -11.54 -36.10
C SER A 476 7.18 -10.78 -35.10
N VAL A 477 7.29 -11.30 -33.88
CA VAL A 477 8.16 -10.74 -32.84
C VAL A 477 9.53 -11.40 -32.96
N LEU A 478 10.55 -10.59 -33.23
CA LEU A 478 11.94 -11.07 -33.39
C LEU A 478 12.68 -11.03 -32.05
N ALA A 479 12.56 -9.93 -31.32
CA ALA A 479 13.22 -9.73 -30.03
C ALA A 479 12.42 -8.77 -29.14
N ILE A 480 12.52 -8.95 -27.82
CA ILE A 480 11.90 -8.08 -26.81
C ILE A 480 12.99 -7.63 -25.83
N ASN A 481 13.26 -6.32 -25.82
CA ASN A 481 14.07 -5.71 -24.77
C ASN A 481 13.12 -5.29 -23.64
N LYS A 482 13.01 -6.15 -22.62
CA LYS A 482 12.14 -5.94 -21.45
C LYS A 482 12.41 -4.59 -20.77
N PHE A 483 11.38 -4.09 -20.11
CA PHE A 483 11.50 -2.89 -19.26
C PHE A 483 12.50 -3.15 -18.13
N ASP A 484 13.37 -2.19 -17.89
CA ASP A 484 14.33 -2.20 -16.79
C ASP A 484 14.23 -0.86 -16.06
N SER A 485 14.23 -0.90 -14.72
CA SER A 485 14.20 0.30 -13.87
C SER A 485 15.37 1.27 -14.13
N THR A 486 16.51 0.75 -14.57
CA THR A 486 17.70 1.53 -14.95
C THR A 486 17.52 2.20 -16.32
N ARG A 487 16.96 1.48 -17.30
CA ARG A 487 16.73 2.00 -18.67
C ARG A 487 15.48 2.88 -18.77
N LYS A 488 14.47 2.66 -17.94
CA LYS A 488 13.15 3.34 -17.93
C LYS A 488 12.40 3.30 -19.27
N ARG A 489 12.68 2.29 -20.11
CA ARG A 489 12.04 2.08 -21.41
C ARG A 489 11.97 0.59 -21.75
N MET A 490 11.04 0.25 -22.64
CA MET A 490 10.86 -1.06 -23.26
C MET A 490 10.93 -0.88 -24.78
N SER A 491 11.50 -1.85 -25.48
CA SER A 491 11.41 -1.91 -26.93
C SER A 491 11.12 -3.31 -27.43
N ILE A 492 10.45 -3.41 -28.57
CA ILE A 492 10.17 -4.66 -29.27
C ILE A 492 10.61 -4.51 -30.72
N LEU A 493 11.35 -5.51 -31.21
CA LEU A 493 11.69 -5.63 -32.62
C LEU A 493 10.67 -6.55 -33.28
N VAL A 494 9.92 -6.01 -34.23
CA VAL A 494 8.87 -6.74 -34.95
C VAL A 494 9.15 -6.71 -36.45
N ARG A 495 8.68 -7.73 -37.15
CA ARG A 495 8.64 -7.76 -38.61
C ARG A 495 7.19 -7.63 -39.08
N SER A 496 6.95 -6.70 -39.99
CA SER A 496 5.62 -6.44 -40.52
C SER A 496 5.12 -7.62 -41.34
N PRO A 497 3.79 -7.79 -41.51
CA PRO A 497 3.24 -8.78 -42.43
C PRO A 497 3.79 -8.58 -43.86
N GLN A 498 3.74 -9.65 -44.68
CA GLN A 498 4.21 -9.61 -46.08
C GLN A 498 3.51 -8.52 -46.91
N GLU A 499 2.24 -8.27 -46.62
CA GLU A 499 1.41 -7.23 -47.25
C GLU A 499 1.96 -5.81 -47.05
N PHE A 500 2.72 -5.59 -45.98
CA PHE A 500 3.37 -4.31 -45.66
C PHE A 500 4.87 -4.30 -46.01
N GLY A 501 5.33 -5.24 -46.85
CA GLY A 501 6.71 -5.27 -47.34
C GLY A 501 7.71 -5.99 -46.42
N ASN A 502 7.24 -6.76 -45.42
CA ASN A 502 8.10 -7.59 -44.55
C ASN A 502 9.26 -6.82 -43.86
N VAL A 503 9.01 -5.57 -43.49
CA VAL A 503 10.00 -4.63 -42.96
C VAL A 503 10.25 -4.88 -41.47
N ALA A 504 11.52 -4.79 -41.06
CA ALA A 504 11.91 -4.83 -39.65
C ALA A 504 11.73 -3.45 -39.00
N ILE A 505 10.95 -3.38 -37.92
CA ILE A 505 10.62 -2.15 -37.22
C ILE A 505 10.89 -2.33 -35.73
N LEU A 506 11.72 -1.46 -35.17
CA LEU A 506 11.89 -1.32 -33.74
C LEU A 506 10.84 -0.34 -33.20
N LEU A 507 10.03 -0.80 -32.25
CA LEU A 507 9.06 0.01 -31.53
C LEU A 507 9.56 0.21 -30.10
N CYS A 508 9.53 1.44 -29.60
CA CYS A 508 10.03 1.79 -28.28
C CYS A 508 9.02 2.65 -27.53
N LYS A 509 8.82 2.36 -26.24
CA LYS A 509 8.07 3.18 -25.30
C LYS A 509 8.88 3.41 -24.03
N GLY A 510 8.90 4.63 -23.52
CA GLY A 510 9.63 4.89 -22.28
C GLY A 510 9.55 6.32 -21.78
N ALA A 511 10.14 6.52 -20.60
CA ALA A 511 10.27 7.83 -19.98
C ALA A 511 11.55 8.50 -20.48
N ASP A 512 11.48 9.30 -21.55
CA ASP A 512 12.64 10.05 -22.03
C ASP A 512 12.55 11.56 -21.75
N SER A 513 13.65 12.10 -21.23
CA SER A 513 13.99 13.53 -21.07
C SER A 513 13.86 14.35 -22.35
N ALA A 514 13.92 13.70 -23.51
CA ALA A 514 13.79 14.32 -24.82
C ALA A 514 12.36 14.74 -25.22
N GLY A 515 11.34 14.37 -24.42
CA GLY A 515 9.96 14.78 -24.66
C GLY A 515 9.83 16.31 -24.55
N GLY A 516 9.58 16.97 -25.68
CA GLY A 516 9.45 18.43 -25.81
C GLY A 516 8.32 19.07 -24.98
N ARG A 517 7.83 20.24 -25.39
CA ARG A 517 6.86 21.07 -24.64
C ARG A 517 5.66 20.28 -24.07
N SER A 518 5.14 19.29 -24.78
CA SER A 518 3.98 18.48 -24.39
C SER A 518 4.19 17.64 -23.12
N ARG A 519 5.41 17.18 -22.82
CA ARG A 519 5.68 16.39 -21.60
C ARG A 519 5.46 17.21 -20.33
N LYS A 520 5.96 18.45 -20.31
CA LYS A 520 5.78 19.37 -19.18
C LYS A 520 4.31 19.69 -18.95
N PHE A 521 3.54 19.79 -20.03
CA PHE A 521 2.12 20.06 -19.98
C PHE A 521 1.34 18.93 -19.29
N PHE A 522 1.48 17.68 -19.75
CA PHE A 522 0.79 16.53 -19.13
C PHE A 522 1.27 16.23 -17.69
N ALA A 523 2.56 16.38 -17.42
CA ALA A 523 3.10 16.20 -16.08
C ALA A 523 2.51 17.21 -15.07
N SER A 524 2.25 18.45 -15.51
CA SER A 524 1.60 19.46 -14.66
C SER A 524 0.14 19.16 -14.34
N GLU A 525 -0.54 18.34 -15.15
CA GLU A 525 -1.91 17.85 -14.90
C GLU A 525 -1.92 16.61 -13.97
N GLY A 526 -0.74 16.10 -13.59
CA GLY A 526 -0.57 14.89 -12.79
C GLY A 526 -0.77 13.59 -13.58
N LEU A 527 -0.55 13.61 -14.89
CA LEU A 527 -0.64 12.45 -15.77
C LEU A 527 0.74 11.80 -15.94
N ARG A 528 0.77 10.47 -15.94
CA ARG A 528 1.98 9.70 -16.27
C ARG A 528 2.24 9.79 -17.76
N THR A 529 3.46 10.15 -18.15
CA THR A 529 3.80 10.36 -19.56
C THR A 529 4.78 9.33 -20.07
N LEU A 530 4.45 8.72 -21.22
CA LEU A 530 5.37 7.84 -21.95
C LEU A 530 5.57 8.39 -23.37
N VAL A 531 6.82 8.48 -23.79
CA VAL A 531 7.17 8.87 -25.16
C VAL A 531 7.26 7.60 -26.00
N LEU A 532 6.65 7.65 -27.20
CA LEU A 532 6.64 6.57 -28.16
C LEU A 532 7.55 6.91 -29.33
N GLY A 533 8.41 5.97 -29.71
CA GLY A 533 9.35 6.12 -30.82
C GLY A 533 9.45 4.87 -31.67
N VAL A 534 9.79 5.06 -32.94
CA VAL A 534 9.96 3.98 -33.91
C VAL A 534 11.28 4.14 -34.66
N ARG A 535 11.85 3.02 -35.13
CA ARG A 535 12.98 3.02 -36.05
C ARG A 535 12.80 1.90 -37.06
N PHE A 536 12.86 2.26 -38.33
CA PHE A 536 12.89 1.30 -39.43
C PHE A 536 14.33 0.82 -39.63
N LEU A 537 14.49 -0.49 -39.80
CA LEU A 537 15.79 -1.13 -39.98
C LEU A 537 15.86 -1.80 -41.34
N THR A 538 17.03 -1.72 -41.96
CA THR A 538 17.32 -2.54 -43.15
C THR A 538 17.52 -4.00 -42.72
N ASP A 539 17.28 -4.95 -43.62
CA ASP A 539 17.47 -6.38 -43.32
C ASP A 539 18.90 -6.66 -42.82
N LYS A 540 19.92 -6.03 -43.42
CA LYS A 540 21.32 -6.15 -42.98
C LYS A 540 21.52 -5.71 -41.53
N GLN A 541 21.02 -4.53 -41.17
CA GLN A 541 21.11 -4.02 -39.79
C GLN A 541 20.35 -4.91 -38.81
N CYS A 542 19.19 -5.41 -39.22
CA CYS A 542 18.39 -6.34 -38.42
C CYS A 542 19.16 -7.64 -38.15
N ASP A 543 19.75 -8.24 -39.18
CA ASP A 543 20.47 -9.52 -39.08
C ASP A 543 21.77 -9.39 -38.26
N GLU A 544 22.54 -8.31 -38.47
CA GLU A 544 23.73 -7.98 -37.68
C GLU A 544 23.39 -7.84 -36.20
N TRP A 545 22.34 -7.06 -35.89
CA TRP A 545 21.92 -6.88 -34.51
C TRP A 545 21.34 -8.16 -33.91
N MET A 546 20.56 -8.95 -34.66
CA MET A 546 20.01 -10.22 -34.20
C MET A 546 21.10 -11.27 -33.89
N SER A 547 22.21 -11.24 -34.62
CA SER A 547 23.38 -12.07 -34.31
C SER A 547 23.99 -11.69 -32.94
N SER A 548 24.20 -10.37 -32.72
CA SER A 548 24.67 -9.83 -31.44
C SER A 548 23.71 -10.14 -30.29
N TYR A 549 22.40 -9.94 -30.52
CA TYR A 549 21.36 -10.20 -29.53
C TYR A 549 21.28 -11.69 -29.15
N THR A 550 21.30 -12.60 -30.13
CA THR A 550 21.28 -14.05 -29.88
C THR A 550 22.53 -14.49 -29.12
N SER A 551 23.71 -13.95 -29.48
CA SER A 551 24.97 -14.21 -28.76
C SER A 551 24.91 -13.71 -27.31
N ALA A 552 24.36 -12.50 -27.10
CA ALA A 552 24.17 -11.94 -25.76
C ALA A 552 23.17 -12.76 -24.94
N ALA A 553 22.05 -13.20 -25.54
CA ALA A 553 21.02 -13.99 -24.90
C ALA A 553 21.49 -15.41 -24.53
N ALA A 554 22.40 -15.98 -25.32
CA ALA A 554 23.02 -17.29 -25.08
C ALA A 554 24.21 -17.23 -24.09
N SER A 555 24.70 -16.03 -23.75
CA SER A 555 25.82 -15.86 -22.83
C SER A 555 25.45 -16.26 -21.41
N ILE A 556 26.28 -17.08 -20.77
CA ILE A 556 26.11 -17.48 -19.35
C ILE A 556 26.63 -16.38 -18.42
N LYS A 557 27.78 -15.76 -18.76
CA LYS A 557 28.39 -14.68 -17.96
C LYS A 557 27.87 -13.31 -18.42
N ASP A 558 27.53 -12.45 -17.46
CA ASP A 558 27.11 -11.06 -17.65
C ASP A 558 26.01 -10.86 -18.71
N ARG A 559 25.09 -11.83 -18.80
CA ARG A 559 23.99 -11.84 -19.77
C ARG A 559 23.20 -10.54 -19.75
N ASP A 560 22.79 -10.09 -18.57
CA ASP A 560 21.96 -8.89 -18.42
C ASP A 560 22.69 -7.63 -18.88
N THR A 561 23.99 -7.50 -18.56
CA THR A 561 24.81 -6.37 -19.00
C THR A 561 24.96 -6.37 -20.52
N LYS A 562 25.23 -7.52 -21.13
CA LYS A 562 25.33 -7.65 -22.60
C LYS A 562 24.01 -7.32 -23.30
N LEU A 563 22.88 -7.81 -22.78
CA LEU A 563 21.55 -7.50 -23.32
C LEU A 563 21.22 -5.99 -23.19
N LYS A 564 21.60 -5.34 -22.08
CA LYS A 564 21.43 -3.89 -21.92
C LYS A 564 22.25 -3.09 -22.94
N LEU A 565 23.48 -3.52 -23.22
CA LEU A 565 24.33 -2.90 -24.24
C LEU A 565 23.74 -3.07 -25.64
N CYS A 566 23.30 -4.28 -26.00
CA CYS A 566 22.65 -4.56 -27.29
C CYS A 566 21.37 -3.72 -27.46
N ALA A 567 20.56 -3.59 -26.42
CA ALA A 567 19.36 -2.75 -26.44
C ALA A 567 19.71 -1.27 -26.66
N SER A 568 20.72 -0.76 -25.94
CA SER A 568 21.16 0.65 -26.06
C SER A 568 21.76 0.97 -27.43
N GLU A 569 22.29 -0.03 -28.15
CA GLU A 569 22.84 0.13 -29.49
C GLU A 569 21.74 0.35 -30.54
N ILE A 570 20.69 -0.48 -30.52
CA ILE A 570 19.61 -0.40 -31.51
C ILE A 570 18.64 0.76 -31.23
N GLU A 571 18.50 1.18 -29.98
CA GLU A 571 17.61 2.27 -29.53
C GLU A 571 18.14 3.69 -29.85
N LYS A 572 19.24 3.82 -30.60
CA LYS A 572 19.73 5.10 -31.09
C LYS A 572 18.86 5.61 -32.24
N GLU A 573 18.74 6.93 -32.38
CA GLU A 573 18.10 7.60 -33.54
C GLU A 573 16.63 7.19 -33.77
N LEU A 574 15.86 7.04 -32.70
CA LEU A 574 14.42 6.79 -32.78
C LEU A 574 13.69 8.02 -33.35
N HIS A 575 12.77 7.79 -34.30
CA HIS A 575 11.80 8.78 -34.73
C HIS A 575 10.65 8.84 -33.72
N ILE A 576 10.46 9.99 -33.06
CA ILE A 576 9.41 10.17 -32.07
C ILE A 576 8.07 10.38 -32.78
N VAL A 577 7.13 9.45 -32.57
CA VAL A 577 5.78 9.52 -33.16
C VAL A 577 4.81 10.30 -32.27
N GLY A 578 5.04 10.29 -30.95
CA GLY A 578 4.16 10.98 -30.02
C GLY A 578 4.43 10.67 -28.56
N ALA A 579 3.53 11.12 -27.70
CA ALA A 579 3.54 10.84 -26.27
C ALA A 579 2.14 10.49 -25.77
N THR A 580 2.06 9.53 -24.84
CA THR A 580 0.81 9.15 -24.15
C THR A 580 0.74 9.85 -22.79
N ALA A 581 -0.48 10.03 -22.29
CA ALA A 581 -0.75 10.53 -20.95
C ALA A 581 -1.78 9.62 -20.28
N ILE A 582 -1.35 8.92 -19.25
CA ILE A 582 -2.13 7.95 -18.49
C ILE A 582 -2.47 8.57 -17.13
N GLU A 583 -3.75 8.54 -16.79
CA GLU A 583 -4.26 8.97 -15.50
C GLU A 583 -4.30 7.79 -14.52
N ASP A 584 -3.68 7.95 -13.36
CA ASP A 584 -3.93 7.10 -12.19
C ASP A 584 -5.17 7.66 -11.47
N LYS A 585 -6.30 6.97 -11.62
CA LYS A 585 -7.60 7.51 -11.25
C LYS A 585 -7.71 7.68 -9.74
N LEU A 586 -7.98 8.91 -9.30
CA LEU A 586 -8.24 9.21 -7.89
C LEU A 586 -9.61 8.70 -7.43
N GLN A 587 -9.79 8.48 -6.13
CA GLN A 587 -11.12 8.25 -5.57
C GLN A 587 -12.02 9.48 -5.77
N LYS A 588 -13.34 9.27 -5.75
CA LYS A 588 -14.31 10.34 -5.99
C LYS A 588 -14.13 11.45 -4.97
N ASN A 589 -14.11 12.70 -5.44
CA ASN A 589 -13.99 13.93 -4.62
C ASN A 589 -12.69 14.12 -3.84
N VAL A 590 -11.64 13.30 -4.03
CA VAL A 590 -10.37 13.45 -3.30
C VAL A 590 -9.79 14.88 -3.35
N PRO A 591 -9.65 15.54 -4.53
CA PRO A 591 -9.13 16.91 -4.57
C PRO A 591 -9.99 17.92 -3.79
N LYS A 592 -11.32 17.76 -3.83
CA LYS A 592 -12.27 18.64 -3.10
C LYS A 592 -12.14 18.44 -1.58
N THR A 593 -12.00 17.21 -1.13
CA THR A 593 -11.79 16.87 0.28
C THR A 593 -10.49 17.46 0.79
N ILE A 594 -9.38 17.25 0.07
CA ILE A 594 -8.06 17.78 0.44
C ILE A 594 -8.08 19.32 0.49
N ALA A 595 -8.71 19.97 -0.49
CA ALA A 595 -8.87 21.42 -0.48
C ALA A 595 -9.67 21.91 0.74
N THR A 596 -10.68 21.15 1.17
CA THR A 596 -11.50 21.47 2.35
C THR A 596 -10.71 21.28 3.64
N LEU A 597 -9.94 20.19 3.76
CA LEU A 597 -9.04 19.93 4.88
C LEU A 597 -7.96 21.03 5.00
N ALA A 598 -7.37 21.43 3.87
CA ALA A 598 -6.40 22.51 3.83
C ALA A 598 -7.02 23.86 4.26
N LYS A 599 -8.26 24.17 3.82
CA LYS A 599 -9.02 25.35 4.27
C LYS A 599 -9.33 25.31 5.77
N ALA A 600 -9.54 24.12 6.33
CA ALA A 600 -9.73 23.91 7.77
C ALA A 600 -8.41 23.99 8.57
N GLY A 601 -7.27 24.24 7.93
CA GLY A 601 -5.96 24.34 8.58
C GLY A 601 -5.31 22.99 8.90
N ILE A 602 -5.83 21.89 8.36
CA ILE A 602 -5.29 20.54 8.55
C ILE A 602 -4.16 20.31 7.55
N LYS A 603 -2.98 19.93 8.05
CA LYS A 603 -1.82 19.64 7.20
C LYS A 603 -1.85 18.17 6.76
N LEU A 604 -1.88 17.92 5.45
CA LEU A 604 -1.87 16.58 4.90
C LEU A 604 -0.44 16.13 4.55
N TRP A 605 -0.06 14.95 5.01
CA TRP A 605 1.19 14.27 4.64
C TRP A 605 0.85 13.00 3.87
N VAL A 606 1.45 12.81 2.70
CA VAL A 606 1.29 11.59 1.91
C VAL A 606 2.53 10.72 2.13
N LEU A 607 2.33 9.57 2.76
CA LEU A 607 3.39 8.57 2.99
C LEU A 607 3.13 7.41 2.04
N THR A 608 4.10 7.06 1.20
CA THR A 608 3.92 5.99 0.21
C THR A 608 5.20 5.17 0.05
N GLY A 609 5.05 3.86 -0.13
CA GLY A 609 6.14 2.94 -0.47
C GLY A 609 6.37 2.82 -1.99
N ASP A 610 5.56 3.48 -2.81
CA ASP A 610 5.73 3.52 -4.27
C ASP A 610 6.89 4.46 -4.69
N LYS A 611 7.24 4.41 -5.97
CA LYS A 611 8.29 5.22 -6.57
C LYS A 611 8.01 6.71 -6.41
N ARG A 612 9.09 7.47 -6.23
CA ARG A 612 9.09 8.93 -6.06
C ARG A 612 8.37 9.66 -7.19
N GLU A 613 8.61 9.25 -8.44
CA GLU A 613 7.98 9.88 -9.61
C GLU A 613 6.46 9.77 -9.54
N THR A 614 5.94 8.58 -9.22
CA THR A 614 4.51 8.35 -9.05
C THR A 614 3.92 9.19 -7.93
N ALA A 615 4.62 9.31 -6.80
CA ALA A 615 4.18 10.11 -5.67
C ALA A 615 4.02 11.61 -6.05
N ILE A 616 4.95 12.14 -6.85
CA ILE A 616 4.90 13.52 -7.35
C ILE A 616 3.72 13.70 -8.32
N GLU A 617 3.50 12.76 -9.24
CA GLU A 617 2.38 12.79 -10.19
C GLU A 617 1.04 12.78 -9.46
N ILE A 618 0.87 11.91 -8.45
CA ILE A 618 -0.32 11.91 -7.60
C ILE A 618 -0.42 13.20 -6.77
N GLY A 619 0.70 13.75 -6.30
CA GLY A 619 0.73 15.04 -5.61
C GLY A 619 0.16 16.18 -6.46
N TYR A 620 0.49 16.23 -7.75
CA TYR A 620 -0.12 17.17 -8.69
C TYR A 620 -1.59 16.82 -8.98
N SER A 621 -1.90 15.53 -9.17
CA SER A 621 -3.27 15.09 -9.46
C SER A 621 -4.25 15.42 -8.33
N THR A 622 -3.81 15.28 -7.07
CA THR A 622 -4.57 15.60 -5.85
C THR A 622 -4.56 17.09 -5.50
N GLN A 623 -3.78 17.90 -6.23
CA GLN A 623 -3.55 19.33 -5.98
C GLN A 623 -2.91 19.66 -4.64
N VAL A 624 -2.29 18.67 -4.00
CA VAL A 624 -1.40 18.88 -2.84
C VAL A 624 -0.16 19.65 -3.31
N LEU A 625 0.39 19.25 -4.46
CA LEU A 625 1.45 19.98 -5.14
C LEU A 625 0.85 20.92 -6.18
N THR A 626 1.46 22.09 -6.32
CA THR A 626 1.14 23.06 -7.39
C THR A 626 2.40 23.37 -8.18
N PRO A 627 2.28 23.69 -9.49
CA PRO A 627 3.45 24.02 -10.30
C PRO A 627 4.30 25.18 -9.77
N GLN A 628 3.73 26.05 -8.93
CA GLN A 628 4.42 27.19 -8.31
C GLN A 628 5.19 26.81 -7.03
N MET A 629 4.98 25.61 -6.47
CA MET A 629 5.67 25.18 -5.26
C MET A 629 7.10 24.75 -5.56
N HIS A 630 8.04 25.16 -4.70
CA HIS A 630 9.41 24.66 -4.73
C HIS A 630 9.48 23.27 -4.09
N LEU A 631 9.81 22.25 -4.88
CA LEU A 631 10.02 20.90 -4.38
C LEU A 631 11.42 20.81 -3.73
N THR A 632 11.46 20.54 -2.43
CA THR A 632 12.73 20.30 -1.72
C THR A 632 12.96 18.82 -1.59
N GLU A 633 13.97 18.30 -2.29
CA GLU A 633 14.36 16.90 -2.24
C GLU A 633 15.40 16.68 -1.15
N VAL A 634 15.16 15.65 -0.32
CA VAL A 634 16.07 15.23 0.75
C VAL A 634 16.52 13.82 0.42
N SER A 635 17.79 13.65 0.07
CA SER A 635 18.36 12.36 -0.35
C SER A 635 19.61 12.04 0.46
N ASP A 636 19.61 10.93 1.21
CA ASP A 636 20.80 10.45 1.91
C ASP A 636 21.74 9.80 0.89
N ARG A 637 22.69 10.57 0.33
CA ARG A 637 23.66 10.11 -0.68
C ARG A 637 24.84 9.31 -0.08
N GLY A 638 24.68 8.78 1.14
CA GLY A 638 25.72 8.07 1.87
C GLY A 638 26.62 8.98 2.72
N LEU A 639 27.55 8.34 3.44
CA LEU A 639 28.38 8.94 4.51
C LEU A 639 29.31 10.09 4.05
N GLU A 640 29.59 10.21 2.75
CA GLU A 640 30.55 11.20 2.22
C GLU A 640 29.96 12.58 1.93
N PHE A 641 28.64 12.75 1.97
CA PHE A 641 28.00 14.04 1.73
C PHE A 641 27.72 14.78 3.04
N LYS A 642 28.22 16.02 3.16
CA LYS A 642 27.86 16.92 4.27
C LYS A 642 26.35 17.18 4.25
N ARG A 643 25.64 16.49 5.13
CA ARG A 643 24.20 16.67 5.35
C ARG A 643 23.86 18.14 5.58
N THR A 644 22.86 18.62 4.85
CA THR A 644 22.23 19.93 5.07
C THR A 644 21.64 20.01 6.49
N PRO A 645 21.40 21.21 7.04
CA PRO A 645 20.81 21.35 8.37
C PRO A 645 19.49 20.60 8.54
N LEU A 646 18.66 20.57 7.48
CA LEU A 646 17.40 19.84 7.46
C LEU A 646 17.63 18.31 7.51
N GLU A 647 18.56 17.79 6.71
CA GLU A 647 18.95 16.37 6.71
C GLU A 647 19.51 15.94 8.07
N ARG A 648 20.22 16.82 8.78
CA ARG A 648 20.69 16.54 10.14
C ARG A 648 19.53 16.44 11.13
N ILE A 649 18.55 17.33 11.06
CA ILE A 649 17.38 17.31 11.96
C ILE A 649 16.61 15.98 11.81
N PHE A 650 16.38 15.52 10.58
CA PHE A 650 15.68 14.24 10.34
C PHE A 650 16.55 13.01 10.62
N ALA A 651 17.86 13.07 10.36
CA ALA A 651 18.78 11.98 10.69
C ALA A 651 18.93 11.77 12.21
N VAL A 652 18.95 12.86 12.97
CA VAL A 652 19.02 12.81 14.45
C VAL A 652 17.81 12.06 15.01
N ASP A 653 16.59 12.30 14.51
CA ASP A 653 15.40 11.58 14.97
C ASP A 653 15.47 10.07 14.67
N ARG A 654 16.03 9.68 13.51
CA ARG A 654 16.24 8.27 13.15
C ARG A 654 17.23 7.55 14.06
N ASP A 655 18.35 8.20 14.39
CA ASP A 655 19.41 7.63 15.22
C ASP A 655 19.05 7.66 16.72
N VAL A 656 18.20 8.59 17.15
CA VAL A 656 17.56 8.62 18.47
C VAL A 656 16.55 7.47 18.62
N ARG A 657 15.68 7.24 17.62
CA ARG A 657 14.74 6.09 17.64
C ARG A 657 15.44 4.74 17.63
N LYS A 658 16.61 4.62 16.99
CA LYS A 658 17.43 3.39 17.00
C LYS A 658 18.32 3.25 18.25
N GLY A 659 18.19 4.14 19.25
CA GLY A 659 18.95 4.07 20.50
C GLY A 659 20.46 4.28 20.35
N ARG A 660 20.95 4.68 19.17
CA ARG A 660 22.40 4.84 18.90
C ARG A 660 22.93 6.20 19.35
N LEU A 661 22.05 7.19 19.57
CA LEU A 661 22.44 8.56 19.87
C LEU A 661 22.44 8.89 21.37
N VAL A 662 23.03 8.01 22.21
CA VAL A 662 23.41 8.37 23.60
C VAL A 662 24.86 8.86 23.67
N LYS A 663 25.67 8.65 22.63
CA LYS A 663 27.13 8.93 22.65
C LYS A 663 27.55 10.33 22.22
N HIS A 664 26.67 11.19 21.69
CA HIS A 664 27.06 12.51 21.17
C HIS A 664 26.45 13.72 21.89
N LEU A 665 25.67 13.49 22.96
CA LEU A 665 25.19 14.54 23.86
C LEU A 665 26.02 14.65 25.16
N LYS A 666 27.12 13.90 25.27
CA LYS A 666 28.10 14.01 26.36
C LYS A 666 29.48 14.30 25.79
N LYS A 667 29.70 15.55 25.38
CA LYS A 667 30.92 16.32 25.62
C LYS A 667 30.70 17.74 25.10
N GLU A 668 31.23 18.66 25.90
CA GLU A 668 31.12 20.13 25.90
C GLU A 668 31.08 20.82 24.53
#